data_AF-A0A0M2LQK9-F1
#
_entry.id   AF-A0A0M2LQK9-F1
#
_cell.length_a   1.000
_cell.length_b   1.000
_cell.length_c   1.000
_cell.angle_alpha   90.00
_cell.angle_beta   90.00
_cell.angle_gamma   90.00
#
_symmetry.space_group_name_H-M   'P 1'
#
loop_
_entity.id
_entity.type
_entity.pdbx_description
1 polymer ?
#
loop_
_entity_poly.entity_id
_entity_poly.type
_entity_poly.pdbx_seq_one_letter_code
_entity_poly.pdbx_strand_id
1 'polypeptide(L)'
;MIASRSLFARLSTGVAAIAVTIALALSGAPAVAVDGGEPPTDPARPTQTPDAAPADAGTDPGDPGTEAPTGDPLLEGMTVPDDQAPLATDARLALPGAPVRTDAITSALVDPDSGRTYIGTRSASPARLYVAPSSTSAKTVVRDLPFGTGSWDLALSGTTLAIGTNAPTDQTSTRLLGYDTVSNEFSGSVTLPKSSIVMSVVEDTVLSTPGNEQYFWVGTYDAGGARLFRVDLAREVATDYTPTNGAWKSFRYVRSLAVDPAGLTIGLGNPAAVWRLDRQSKQLSDWSEATTQLQGRSIAYAAAATAPTDGSAPTVVIGSEAGASVLVASPPNSGTAPTQTRVLQLPGGNTVEQITVDPAGRLAWFTVRPSATLYSLDLTDPNAQPQDHGVPEPGSETRTLAVIDGKVRGVTGTSEAWSLDPATGTLAPRRDLIPAGQELRDTLPQGVVQFGDRLLVGGHWRYQVHGDPAVERVRVPGEPKAQVVVGDKLYSAIYPSASVYELDSSLAVRKVASLENGQMRPAAIAYNASRDKLVVATGPAYGKYGGGLSLVSPAPDSAPEVYTKPVGQHQVSAIESLGSDLLLGTSTIGEAQPGLPGQVAKVVRWRADGDTQRGTGSAVWSFTVPVQAKRISGLALVDDEIGQQLVVAADPATTAPGWLFGLNPDTGALLWKQQLGGPVRWLHSERGYLVAQIGSSALRQVGVSRTGATLTAIRDYGTSVSPQFFSLADLPGSQQRVSYVSSGANGVVGVAEQQTPRVPSRLAGADRYATAVAVSQQSFSRAGTVVLARGDDFADALSAGPLAAALDAPILLVQPGGRLSPGTVAEIRRLGATRALPIGGTGAIPDSVRTQLPAGVSLDPNRPQGANRYETSVAVAKQLEARLGGKKLEVFAATGLDFADAIAAVPAAIAKKRAIVLYDDAPAARSARSFLSSRSVDALGGPASKAVRAAGLAPKRTIIGADRFDTAKLIGASYFGKTPHAYVAPGFNFPDGLAAGVLAGRSGSPLLLSRPAALPAQTTSSLQSGRGSQRVTLVGGVGVLEPRLEQTIAGLR
;
A
#
# COMPACT_ATOMS: atom_id res chain seq x y z
N MET A 1 52.60 12.57 63.74
CA MET A 1 51.74 12.32 64.93
C MET A 1 50.59 11.43 64.43
N ILE A 2 50.45 10.18 64.89
CA ILE A 2 49.59 9.74 66.02
C ILE A 2 48.10 10.09 65.74
N ALA A 3 47.09 9.19 65.75
CA ALA A 3 46.98 7.71 65.79
C ALA A 3 45.48 7.30 65.61
N SER A 4 45.03 6.05 65.34
CA SER A 4 45.55 4.88 64.58
C SER A 4 44.49 3.73 64.57
N ARG A 5 44.56 2.78 63.62
CA ARG A 5 43.87 1.43 63.61
C ARG A 5 42.33 1.44 63.39
N SER A 6 41.61 0.39 62.98
CA SER A 6 41.82 -0.88 62.19
C SER A 6 40.43 -1.61 62.03
N LEU A 7 40.15 -2.78 61.44
CA LEU A 7 40.93 -3.91 60.86
C LEU A 7 40.03 -4.83 59.94
N PHE A 8 40.46 -5.15 58.71
CA PHE A 8 40.12 -6.39 57.92
C PHE A 8 38.63 -6.61 57.47
N ALA A 9 38.26 -7.52 56.54
CA ALA A 9 38.98 -8.58 55.80
C ALA A 9 38.35 -9.00 54.42
N ARG A 10 39.23 -9.25 53.41
CA ARG A 10 39.29 -10.46 52.50
C ARG A 10 38.15 -10.75 51.46
N LEU A 11 38.36 -11.34 50.27
CA LEU A 11 39.52 -11.77 49.41
C LEU A 11 38.97 -11.91 47.95
N SER A 12 39.53 -11.26 46.89
CA SER A 12 40.58 -11.72 45.94
C SER A 12 40.17 -12.80 44.91
N THR A 13 40.71 -12.96 43.69
CA THR A 13 41.95 -12.51 42.98
C THR A 13 41.69 -12.48 41.45
N GLY A 14 42.43 -11.81 40.56
CA GLY A 14 43.58 -10.87 40.71
C GLY A 14 44.35 -10.61 39.39
N VAL A 15 45.39 -9.75 39.45
CA VAL A 15 46.65 -9.71 38.62
C VAL A 15 46.51 -9.54 37.08
N ALA A 16 46.88 -8.44 36.39
CA ALA A 16 48.17 -7.70 36.23
C ALA A 16 49.20 -8.39 35.28
N ALA A 17 50.07 -7.74 34.46
CA ALA A 17 50.25 -6.34 33.99
C ALA A 17 51.35 -6.29 32.86
N ILE A 18 51.95 -5.11 32.60
CA ILE A 18 53.21 -4.79 31.86
C ILE A 18 53.05 -4.22 30.42
N ALA A 19 54.00 -3.35 30.02
CA ALA A 19 53.99 -2.43 28.86
C ALA A 19 55.26 -2.57 27.97
N VAL A 20 55.38 -1.77 26.88
CA VAL A 20 56.62 -1.07 26.42
C VAL A 20 56.36 -0.18 25.17
N THR A 21 57.29 0.74 24.89
CA THR A 21 57.24 1.98 24.06
C THR A 21 57.65 1.81 22.57
N ILE A 22 57.55 2.92 21.79
CA ILE A 22 58.26 3.32 20.52
C ILE A 22 57.34 3.41 19.27
N ALA A 23 57.48 4.34 18.29
CA ALA A 23 57.81 5.79 18.22
C ALA A 23 57.70 6.28 16.75
N LEU A 24 57.67 7.61 16.51
CA LEU A 24 57.93 8.31 15.20
C LEU A 24 56.89 8.10 14.06
N ALA A 25 56.70 8.98 13.07
CA ALA A 25 56.99 10.43 12.93
C ALA A 25 56.29 11.02 11.67
N LEU A 26 56.47 12.34 11.47
CA LEU A 26 56.17 13.18 10.29
C LEU A 26 54.72 13.70 10.18
N SER A 27 54.39 14.98 9.91
CA SER A 27 55.01 16.33 10.00
C SER A 27 54.29 17.19 8.94
N GLY A 28 53.68 18.34 9.28
CA GLY A 28 52.86 19.06 8.30
C GLY A 28 52.19 20.38 8.74
N ALA A 29 52.90 21.22 9.50
CA ALA A 29 52.54 22.63 9.75
C ALA A 29 53.76 23.50 9.34
N PRO A 30 53.61 24.77 8.90
CA PRO A 30 53.03 25.90 9.66
C PRO A 30 51.99 26.70 8.81
N ALA A 31 51.58 27.98 8.99
CA ALA A 31 51.97 29.16 9.79
C ALA A 31 50.81 30.22 9.70
N VAL A 32 50.68 31.32 10.47
CA VAL A 32 51.19 31.75 11.80
C VAL A 32 50.35 32.97 12.30
N ALA A 33 50.05 33.05 13.61
CA ALA A 33 50.01 34.20 14.56
C ALA A 33 49.47 35.62 14.12
N VAL A 34 49.30 36.67 14.96
CA VAL A 34 49.89 37.09 16.27
C VAL A 34 48.89 37.97 17.09
N ASP A 35 48.93 37.87 18.43
CA ASP A 35 48.43 38.77 19.52
C ASP A 35 47.00 39.39 19.50
N GLY A 36 46.42 39.84 20.64
CA GLY A 36 46.85 39.75 22.05
C GLY A 36 46.71 41.07 22.83
N GLY A 37 46.03 41.06 24.00
CA GLY A 37 45.96 42.21 24.93
C GLY A 37 44.70 42.25 25.81
N GLU A 38 44.85 42.62 27.09
CA GLU A 38 43.76 42.74 28.09
C GLU A 38 44.11 43.87 29.13
N PRO A 39 43.38 44.09 30.25
CA PRO A 39 42.57 45.28 30.59
C PRO A 39 43.30 46.24 31.59
N PRO A 40 42.71 46.97 32.57
CA PRO A 40 41.31 47.40 32.86
C PRO A 40 41.13 48.91 33.25
N THR A 41 39.89 49.37 33.55
CA THR A 41 39.51 50.05 34.83
C THR A 41 38.03 50.52 34.90
N ASP A 42 37.51 50.65 36.12
CA ASP A 42 36.19 51.20 36.58
C ASP A 42 36.52 52.31 37.67
N PRO A 43 35.64 53.01 38.44
CA PRO A 43 34.17 52.95 38.57
C PRO A 43 33.40 54.31 38.74
N ALA A 44 32.06 54.27 38.80
CA ALA A 44 31.23 55.11 39.70
C ALA A 44 29.74 54.68 39.80
N ARG A 45 29.10 54.92 40.97
CA ARG A 45 27.66 54.73 41.31
C ARG A 45 27.23 55.89 42.25
N PRO A 46 25.93 56.18 42.55
CA PRO A 46 25.21 55.40 43.60
C PRO A 46 23.65 55.40 43.60
N THR A 47 23.05 54.44 44.34
CA THR A 47 21.72 54.49 45.06
C THR A 47 20.40 54.67 44.26
N GLN A 48 19.21 54.24 44.73
CA GLN A 48 18.78 53.72 46.06
C GLN A 48 17.68 52.62 45.96
N THR A 49 17.41 51.92 47.07
CA THR A 49 16.44 50.80 47.29
C THR A 49 15.77 51.02 48.69
N PRO A 50 14.96 50.13 49.35
CA PRO A 50 14.56 48.72 49.05
C PRO A 50 13.09 48.31 49.39
N ASP A 51 12.76 47.03 49.12
CA ASP A 51 12.02 46.05 49.99
C ASP A 51 11.22 45.03 49.14
N ALA A 52 11.11 43.73 49.46
CA ALA A 52 11.96 42.81 50.24
C ALA A 52 11.67 41.34 49.77
N ALA A 53 12.65 40.43 49.87
CA ALA A 53 12.55 39.03 49.39
C ALA A 53 12.31 38.04 50.59
N PRO A 54 12.44 36.67 50.54
CA PRO A 54 13.27 35.80 49.68
C PRO A 54 12.45 34.66 48.99
N ALA A 55 13.00 33.64 48.30
CA ALA A 55 14.39 33.19 48.16
C ALA A 55 14.72 32.55 46.79
N ASP A 56 15.96 32.78 46.34
CA ASP A 56 16.90 31.93 45.58
C ASP A 56 16.54 31.26 44.23
N ALA A 57 17.60 31.02 43.44
CA ALA A 57 17.57 30.58 42.05
C ALA A 57 18.76 29.67 41.68
N GLY A 58 18.63 28.98 40.54
CA GLY A 58 19.77 28.46 39.75
C GLY A 58 20.13 26.97 39.92
N THR A 59 20.69 26.29 38.92
CA THR A 59 20.90 26.64 37.49
C THR A 59 21.03 25.35 36.65
N ASP A 60 20.72 25.44 35.35
CA ASP A 60 20.87 24.44 34.28
C ASP A 60 22.35 23.96 34.11
N PRO A 61 22.69 22.70 33.66
CA PRO A 61 22.38 22.20 32.30
C PRO A 61 22.10 20.68 32.10
N GLY A 62 21.21 20.29 31.16
CA GLY A 62 21.24 18.94 30.55
C GLY A 62 19.98 18.40 29.81
N ASP A 63 19.95 18.54 28.48
CA ASP A 63 19.01 17.88 27.52
C ASP A 63 19.46 16.40 27.24
N PRO A 64 18.65 15.43 26.70
CA PRO A 64 17.35 15.60 26.04
C PRO A 64 16.20 14.59 26.31
N GLY A 65 14.96 15.07 26.11
CA GLY A 65 13.98 14.42 25.22
C GLY A 65 12.91 13.46 25.79
N THR A 66 11.64 13.92 25.81
CA THR A 66 10.44 13.13 25.47
C THR A 66 9.21 14.05 25.30
N GLU A 67 8.71 14.26 24.07
CA GLU A 67 7.55 15.15 23.80
C GLU A 67 6.23 14.41 23.57
N ALA A 68 5.22 14.68 24.42
CA ALA A 68 3.77 14.66 24.16
C ALA A 68 2.97 14.79 25.48
N PRO A 69 1.69 15.24 25.51
CA PRO A 69 1.02 16.22 24.62
C PRO A 69 0.14 17.29 25.35
N THR A 70 0.00 18.49 24.76
CA THR A 70 -0.93 19.59 25.17
C THR A 70 -1.35 20.45 23.95
N GLY A 71 -2.37 21.33 23.98
CA GLY A 71 -3.45 21.50 24.98
C GLY A 71 -4.07 22.92 25.02
N ASP A 72 -5.30 23.09 24.49
CA ASP A 72 -6.18 24.29 24.55
C ASP A 72 -5.67 25.61 23.90
N PRO A 73 -6.51 26.65 23.61
CA PRO A 73 -7.97 26.74 23.56
C PRO A 73 -8.50 27.23 22.17
N LEU A 74 -9.71 27.83 22.13
CA LEU A 74 -10.43 28.50 21.00
C LEU A 74 -11.31 27.62 20.07
N LEU A 75 -12.57 27.36 20.48
CA LEU A 75 -13.67 26.91 19.60
C LEU A 75 -15.05 27.52 19.95
N GLU A 76 -15.09 28.76 20.44
CA GLU A 76 -16.32 29.54 20.56
C GLU A 76 -16.42 30.59 19.43
N GLY A 77 -17.64 30.87 18.94
CA GLY A 77 -17.91 32.06 18.13
C GLY A 77 -18.12 31.91 16.61
N MET A 78 -18.29 30.70 16.06
CA MET A 78 -18.64 30.53 14.63
C MET A 78 -20.09 30.06 14.43
N THR A 79 -20.94 30.97 13.98
CA THR A 79 -22.30 30.69 13.50
C THR A 79 -22.27 29.87 12.19
N VAL A 80 -23.31 29.06 11.99
CA VAL A 80 -23.53 28.36 10.71
C VAL A 80 -24.17 29.34 9.73
N PRO A 81 -23.64 29.56 8.52
CA PRO A 81 -24.32 30.32 7.47
C PRO A 81 -25.59 29.58 7.02
N ASP A 82 -26.69 30.30 6.76
CA ASP A 82 -27.98 29.69 6.46
C ASP A 82 -27.97 28.79 5.21
N ASP A 83 -28.42 27.55 5.37
CA ASP A 83 -28.52 26.55 4.30
C ASP A 83 -29.68 26.88 3.31
N GLN A 84 -29.39 27.69 2.30
CA GLN A 84 -30.19 27.81 1.07
C GLN A 84 -29.89 26.60 0.16
N ALA A 85 -30.77 25.58 0.20
CA ALA A 85 -30.59 24.34 -0.58
C ALA A 85 -30.84 24.56 -2.09
N PRO A 86 -29.90 24.19 -2.99
CA PRO A 86 -30.13 24.26 -4.43
C PRO A 86 -30.99 23.08 -4.92
N LEU A 87 -32.28 23.33 -5.15
CA LEU A 87 -33.16 22.38 -5.83
C LEU A 87 -32.76 22.25 -7.32
N ALA A 88 -32.18 21.12 -7.69
CA ALA A 88 -31.96 20.72 -9.08
C ALA A 88 -32.25 19.23 -9.26
N THR A 89 -33.31 18.89 -10.00
CA THR A 89 -33.66 17.51 -10.34
C THR A 89 -32.59 16.91 -11.27
N ASP A 90 -31.74 16.06 -10.71
CA ASP A 90 -30.44 15.73 -11.27
C ASP A 90 -30.45 14.59 -12.31
N ALA A 91 -31.25 14.78 -13.37
CA ALA A 91 -31.25 13.92 -14.56
C ALA A 91 -29.92 13.95 -15.33
N ARG A 92 -28.95 14.81 -14.93
CA ARG A 92 -27.62 14.92 -15.54
C ARG A 92 -26.66 13.82 -15.05
N LEU A 93 -26.83 13.30 -13.83
CA LEU A 93 -25.99 12.22 -13.26
C LEU A 93 -26.49 10.79 -13.54
N ALA A 94 -27.39 10.60 -14.51
CA ALA A 94 -27.72 9.29 -15.04
C ALA A 94 -26.54 8.77 -15.91
N LEU A 95 -25.63 8.00 -15.30
CA LEU A 95 -24.52 7.40 -16.02
C LEU A 95 -25.06 6.30 -16.96
N PRO A 96 -24.88 6.39 -18.29
CA PRO A 96 -25.11 5.23 -19.15
C PRO A 96 -24.13 4.11 -18.73
N GLY A 97 -24.57 2.85 -18.81
CA GLY A 97 -23.81 1.67 -18.38
C GLY A 97 -22.59 1.30 -19.24
N ALA A 98 -21.75 2.28 -19.57
CA ALA A 98 -20.52 2.11 -20.33
C ALA A 98 -19.40 1.54 -19.44
N PRO A 99 -18.81 0.37 -19.76
CA PRO A 99 -17.63 -0.14 -19.07
C PRO A 99 -16.44 0.79 -19.27
N VAL A 100 -15.73 1.14 -18.19
CA VAL A 100 -14.56 2.02 -18.26
C VAL A 100 -13.29 1.19 -18.44
N ARG A 101 -12.71 1.28 -19.63
CA ARG A 101 -11.62 0.42 -20.10
C ARG A 101 -10.25 0.75 -19.50
N THR A 102 -10.18 1.80 -18.69
CA THR A 102 -8.98 2.60 -18.46
C THR A 102 -8.55 2.61 -16.98
N ASP A 103 -7.34 3.13 -16.68
CA ASP A 103 -6.91 3.22 -15.28
C ASP A 103 -7.44 4.47 -14.56
N ALA A 104 -7.53 4.40 -13.23
CA ALA A 104 -8.10 5.48 -12.42
C ALA A 104 -7.00 6.48 -12.04
N ILE A 105 -7.22 7.76 -12.34
CA ILE A 105 -6.13 8.75 -12.33
C ILE A 105 -6.26 9.77 -11.20
N THR A 106 -5.11 10.16 -10.67
CA THR A 106 -4.99 11.10 -9.55
C THR A 106 -4.31 12.41 -9.91
N SER A 107 -3.54 12.44 -11.01
CA SER A 107 -2.99 13.67 -11.60
C SER A 107 -2.96 13.61 -13.13
N ALA A 108 -3.04 14.76 -13.80
CA ALA A 108 -2.89 14.87 -15.25
C ALA A 108 -2.31 16.25 -15.65
N LEU A 109 -1.61 16.30 -16.79
CA LEU A 109 -1.16 17.54 -17.42
C LEU A 109 -1.18 17.36 -18.94
N VAL A 110 -1.74 18.34 -19.66
CA VAL A 110 -1.66 18.40 -21.13
C VAL A 110 -0.51 19.35 -21.51
N ASP A 111 0.40 18.82 -22.32
CA ASP A 111 1.55 19.53 -22.88
C ASP A 111 1.07 20.45 -24.02
N PRO A 112 1.25 21.79 -23.93
CA PRO A 112 0.76 22.70 -24.96
C PRO A 112 1.56 22.59 -26.27
N ASP A 113 2.86 22.29 -26.20
CA ASP A 113 3.76 22.31 -27.36
C ASP A 113 3.72 21.00 -28.14
N SER A 114 3.68 19.85 -27.45
CA SER A 114 3.65 18.52 -28.07
C SER A 114 2.25 17.91 -28.18
N GLY A 115 1.26 18.49 -27.49
CA GLY A 115 -0.11 17.97 -27.38
C GLY A 115 -0.23 16.63 -26.65
N ARG A 116 0.85 16.13 -26.04
CA ARG A 116 0.85 14.90 -25.22
C ARG A 116 0.07 15.13 -23.92
N THR A 117 -0.31 14.04 -23.27
CA THR A 117 -0.88 14.09 -21.92
C THR A 117 -0.11 13.17 -20.98
N TYR A 118 0.42 13.75 -19.91
CA TYR A 118 1.06 13.04 -18.81
C TYR A 118 0.01 12.75 -17.74
N ILE A 119 0.04 11.54 -17.17
CA ILE A 119 -1.03 11.04 -16.30
C ILE A 119 -0.43 10.23 -15.15
N GLY A 120 -0.71 10.64 -13.91
CA GLY A 120 -0.36 9.88 -12.70
C GLY A 120 -1.54 9.08 -12.16
N THR A 121 -1.30 7.82 -11.80
CA THR A 121 -2.29 6.95 -11.12
C THR A 121 -1.99 6.80 -9.63
N ARG A 122 -2.88 6.08 -8.92
CA ARG A 122 -2.73 5.65 -7.52
C ARG A 122 -3.04 4.16 -7.41
N SER A 123 -2.18 3.40 -6.73
CA SER A 123 -2.29 1.94 -6.60
C SER A 123 -1.70 1.43 -5.29
N ALA A 124 -1.93 0.15 -4.97
CA ALA A 124 -1.31 -0.50 -3.83
C ALA A 124 0.23 -0.59 -3.92
N SER A 125 0.78 -0.95 -5.09
CA SER A 125 2.23 -0.93 -5.37
C SER A 125 2.55 -1.28 -6.84
N PRO A 126 3.55 -0.64 -7.46
CA PRO A 126 3.83 0.80 -7.43
C PRO A 126 2.83 1.57 -8.31
N ALA A 127 2.67 2.87 -8.06
CA ALA A 127 1.88 3.75 -8.94
C ALA A 127 2.56 3.95 -10.30
N ARG A 128 1.86 4.56 -11.26
CA ARG A 128 2.35 4.72 -12.65
C ARG A 128 2.26 6.14 -13.19
N LEU A 129 3.19 6.44 -14.08
CA LEU A 129 3.10 7.51 -15.07
C LEU A 129 2.73 6.89 -16.42
N TYR A 130 1.72 7.44 -17.08
CA TYR A 130 1.40 7.19 -18.49
C TYR A 130 1.69 8.44 -19.31
N VAL A 131 2.25 8.26 -20.51
CA VAL A 131 2.43 9.32 -21.51
C VAL A 131 1.56 9.00 -22.71
N ALA A 132 0.40 9.65 -22.81
CA ALA A 132 -0.52 9.50 -23.92
C ALA A 132 -0.14 10.44 -25.08
N PRO A 133 -0.02 9.94 -26.32
CA PRO A 133 0.36 10.76 -27.47
C PRO A 133 -0.82 11.60 -28.00
N SER A 134 -0.50 12.75 -28.60
CA SER A 134 -1.46 13.64 -29.27
C SER A 134 -2.25 12.93 -30.38
N SER A 135 -1.60 12.10 -31.20
CA SER A 135 -2.26 11.24 -32.19
C SER A 135 -2.66 9.86 -31.62
N THR A 136 -3.56 9.16 -32.32
CA THR A 136 -3.90 7.75 -32.05
C THR A 136 -2.94 6.75 -32.72
N SER A 137 -1.98 7.22 -33.54
CA SER A 137 -1.04 6.38 -34.29
C SER A 137 0.21 5.97 -33.49
N ALA A 138 0.51 6.67 -32.39
CA ALA A 138 1.59 6.32 -31.49
C ALA A 138 1.09 5.52 -30.27
N LYS A 139 2.00 4.80 -29.60
CA LYS A 139 1.68 4.00 -28.40
C LYS A 139 1.84 4.84 -27.14
N THR A 140 0.91 4.70 -26.19
CA THR A 140 1.06 5.22 -24.81
C THR A 140 2.29 4.60 -24.15
N VAL A 141 3.21 5.42 -23.64
CA VAL A 141 4.35 4.96 -22.84
C VAL A 141 3.88 4.76 -21.40
N VAL A 142 4.41 3.74 -20.72
CA VAL A 142 4.13 3.44 -19.31
C VAL A 142 5.44 3.37 -18.53
N ARG A 143 5.43 3.91 -17.31
CA ARG A 143 6.49 3.79 -16.30
C ARG A 143 5.86 3.52 -14.94
N ASP A 144 6.36 2.53 -14.22
CA ASP A 144 6.13 2.45 -12.78
C ASP A 144 6.92 3.58 -12.09
N LEU A 145 6.33 4.27 -11.10
CA LEU A 145 7.01 5.33 -10.36
C LEU A 145 8.10 4.74 -9.44
N PRO A 146 9.30 5.33 -9.36
CA PRO A 146 10.37 4.84 -8.47
C PRO A 146 10.09 5.08 -6.98
N PHE A 147 9.05 5.85 -6.64
CA PHE A 147 8.65 6.13 -5.28
C PHE A 147 7.14 6.39 -5.19
N GLY A 148 6.54 5.99 -4.06
CA GLY A 148 5.19 6.38 -3.66
C GLY A 148 4.04 5.51 -4.16
N THR A 149 2.87 5.69 -3.53
CA THR A 149 1.62 4.94 -3.83
C THR A 149 0.67 5.68 -4.76
N GLY A 150 1.06 6.88 -5.23
CA GLY A 150 0.33 7.66 -6.22
C GLY A 150 1.02 8.98 -6.54
N SER A 151 0.55 9.65 -7.59
CA SER A 151 0.87 11.05 -7.88
C SER A 151 -0.39 11.91 -7.79
N TRP A 152 -0.29 13.10 -7.18
CA TRP A 152 -1.45 13.97 -6.92
C TRP A 152 -1.48 15.24 -7.78
N ASP A 153 -0.32 15.72 -8.23
CA ASP A 153 -0.24 16.86 -9.14
C ASP A 153 1.03 16.79 -10.03
N LEU A 154 0.99 17.48 -11.17
CA LEU A 154 2.02 17.50 -12.21
C LEU A 154 2.28 18.94 -12.69
N ALA A 155 3.55 19.32 -12.86
CA ALA A 155 3.93 20.55 -13.56
C ALA A 155 4.99 20.25 -14.62
N LEU A 156 5.06 21.06 -15.68
CA LEU A 156 6.03 20.94 -16.76
C LEU A 156 6.87 22.22 -16.83
N SER A 157 8.19 22.08 -16.98
CA SER A 157 9.12 23.19 -17.23
C SER A 157 10.07 22.77 -18.35
N GLY A 158 9.88 23.29 -19.56
CA GLY A 158 10.58 22.80 -20.75
C GLY A 158 10.41 21.27 -20.93
N THR A 159 11.50 20.51 -20.91
CA THR A 159 11.46 19.04 -21.04
C THR A 159 11.27 18.30 -19.72
N THR A 160 11.25 18.98 -18.56
CA THR A 160 11.16 18.31 -17.24
C THR A 160 9.75 18.37 -16.69
N LEU A 161 9.12 17.20 -16.59
CA LEU A 161 7.88 16.99 -15.84
C LEU A 161 8.21 16.76 -14.36
N ALA A 162 7.76 17.65 -13.50
CA ALA A 162 7.77 17.48 -12.05
C ALA A 162 6.52 16.70 -11.61
N ILE A 163 6.74 15.62 -10.85
CA ILE A 163 5.70 14.68 -10.42
C ILE A 163 5.61 14.71 -8.89
N GLY A 164 4.51 15.26 -8.37
CA GLY A 164 4.22 15.24 -6.94
C GLY A 164 3.71 13.86 -6.50
N THR A 165 4.34 13.24 -5.50
CA THR A 165 4.01 11.88 -5.03
C THR A 165 3.36 11.80 -3.65
N ASN A 166 2.83 10.63 -3.33
CA ASN A 166 2.33 10.23 -2.02
C ASN A 166 3.38 9.37 -1.28
N ALA A 167 3.64 9.64 0.00
CA ALA A 167 4.49 8.78 0.82
C ALA A 167 3.92 7.35 0.95
N PRO A 168 4.78 6.32 1.00
CA PRO A 168 4.41 4.98 1.49
C PRO A 168 3.87 5.03 2.92
N THR A 169 2.99 4.11 3.30
CA THR A 169 2.28 4.13 4.60
C THR A 169 3.17 3.86 5.83
N ASP A 170 4.42 3.46 5.61
CA ASP A 170 5.47 3.28 6.60
C ASP A 170 6.45 4.48 6.67
N GLN A 171 6.21 5.54 5.90
CA GLN A 171 7.10 6.72 5.78
C GLN A 171 6.36 8.03 6.05
N THR A 172 7.09 9.01 6.59
CA THR A 172 6.56 10.34 6.99
C THR A 172 7.01 11.47 6.07
N SER A 173 7.62 11.13 4.93
CA SER A 173 8.21 12.09 3.99
C SER A 173 7.97 11.61 2.56
N THR A 174 7.55 12.52 1.70
CA THR A 174 7.22 12.25 0.30
C THR A 174 8.30 12.78 -0.65
N ARG A 175 8.12 12.66 -1.97
CA ARG A 175 9.05 13.18 -2.98
C ARG A 175 8.37 13.99 -4.08
N LEU A 176 9.13 14.93 -4.62
CA LEU A 176 8.96 15.40 -6.00
C LEU A 176 9.91 14.58 -6.89
N LEU A 177 9.43 14.04 -8.01
CA LEU A 177 10.27 13.33 -8.99
C LEU A 177 10.40 14.16 -10.26
N GLY A 178 11.57 14.13 -10.89
CA GLY A 178 11.79 14.66 -12.24
C GLY A 178 11.67 13.55 -13.29
N TYR A 179 11.02 13.84 -14.41
CA TYR A 179 10.92 12.98 -15.58
C TYR A 179 11.18 13.78 -16.85
N ASP A 180 12.11 13.33 -17.69
CA ASP A 180 12.44 14.02 -18.94
C ASP A 180 11.57 13.51 -20.10
N THR A 181 10.84 14.42 -20.73
CA THR A 181 9.81 14.13 -21.73
C THR A 181 10.36 13.75 -23.10
N VAL A 182 11.66 13.97 -23.35
CA VAL A 182 12.34 13.63 -24.60
C VAL A 182 12.88 12.20 -24.54
N SER A 183 13.70 11.91 -23.54
CA SER A 183 14.31 10.59 -23.28
C SER A 183 13.31 9.56 -22.74
N ASN A 184 12.25 10.00 -22.06
CA ASN A 184 11.27 9.17 -21.34
C ASN A 184 11.88 8.40 -20.15
N GLU A 185 12.88 8.98 -19.49
CA GLU A 185 13.56 8.50 -18.29
C GLU A 185 13.27 9.39 -17.07
N PHE A 186 13.45 8.86 -15.85
CA PHE A 186 13.41 9.69 -14.63
C PHE A 186 14.77 10.39 -14.43
N SER A 187 14.74 11.71 -14.19
CA SER A 187 15.93 12.58 -14.20
C SER A 187 16.47 12.94 -12.80
N GLY A 188 15.66 12.82 -11.74
CA GLY A 188 16.06 13.11 -10.35
C GLY A 188 14.92 12.96 -9.35
N SER A 189 15.18 13.09 -8.05
CA SER A 189 14.14 13.14 -7.01
C SER A 189 14.55 13.94 -5.77
N VAL A 190 13.64 14.78 -5.27
CA VAL A 190 13.84 15.56 -4.04
C VAL A 190 12.90 15.07 -2.95
N THR A 191 13.45 14.77 -1.76
CA THR A 191 12.67 14.36 -0.59
C THR A 191 12.17 15.57 0.16
N LEU A 192 10.86 15.60 0.44
CA LEU A 192 10.18 16.65 1.18
C LEU A 192 9.89 16.12 2.61
N PRO A 193 10.65 16.57 3.62
CA PRO A 193 10.60 15.98 4.96
C PRO A 193 9.31 16.37 5.69
N LYS A 194 8.79 15.46 6.54
CA LYS A 194 7.56 15.67 7.34
C LYS A 194 6.42 16.16 6.44
N SER A 195 6.08 15.36 5.44
CA SER A 195 5.05 15.68 4.43
C SER A 195 4.53 14.39 3.82
N SER A 196 3.23 14.17 3.97
CA SER A 196 2.57 12.91 3.62
C SER A 196 2.22 12.81 2.14
N ILE A 197 1.79 13.90 1.51
CA ILE A 197 1.42 13.98 0.08
C ILE A 197 1.89 15.32 -0.50
N VAL A 198 2.40 15.31 -1.73
CA VAL A 198 2.49 16.54 -2.55
C VAL A 198 1.13 16.82 -3.15
N MET A 199 0.51 17.93 -2.78
CA MET A 199 -0.87 18.27 -3.12
C MET A 199 -1.00 19.24 -4.31
N SER A 200 0.04 20.02 -4.57
CA SER A 200 0.07 21.00 -5.66
C SER A 200 1.50 21.25 -6.13
N VAL A 201 1.72 21.36 -7.44
CA VAL A 201 3.02 21.68 -8.06
C VAL A 201 2.79 22.73 -9.16
N VAL A 202 3.62 23.77 -9.22
CA VAL A 202 3.60 24.76 -10.31
C VAL A 202 5.01 25.23 -10.65
N GLU A 203 5.27 25.56 -11.92
CA GLU A 203 6.54 26.14 -12.37
C GLU A 203 6.72 27.58 -11.83
N ASP A 204 7.93 27.94 -11.37
CA ASP A 204 8.31 29.33 -11.15
C ASP A 204 8.75 29.98 -12.47
N THR A 205 7.77 30.40 -13.28
CA THR A 205 7.92 30.96 -14.64
C THR A 205 8.81 32.20 -14.75
N VAL A 206 9.26 32.78 -13.62
CA VAL A 206 10.16 33.94 -13.56
C VAL A 206 11.62 33.55 -13.28
N LEU A 207 11.86 32.36 -12.69
CA LEU A 207 13.20 31.83 -12.43
C LEU A 207 13.57 30.67 -13.37
N SER A 208 12.59 29.91 -13.86
CA SER A 208 12.83 28.90 -14.89
C SER A 208 13.33 29.57 -16.17
N THR A 209 14.48 29.12 -16.67
CA THR A 209 15.09 29.60 -17.91
C THR A 209 15.23 28.45 -18.91
N PRO A 210 14.83 28.62 -20.18
CA PRO A 210 14.84 27.53 -21.16
C PRO A 210 16.20 26.82 -21.27
N GLY A 211 16.27 25.60 -20.75
CA GLY A 211 17.39 24.68 -20.92
C GLY A 211 18.55 24.79 -19.91
N ASN A 212 18.41 25.48 -18.77
CA ASN A 212 19.49 25.48 -17.76
C ASN A 212 19.05 25.52 -16.28
N GLU A 213 17.97 26.22 -15.92
CA GLU A 213 17.42 26.18 -14.56
C GLU A 213 15.89 25.99 -14.59
N GLN A 214 15.38 25.10 -13.75
CA GLN A 214 13.96 24.71 -13.69
C GLN A 214 13.52 24.65 -12.23
N TYR A 215 12.65 25.58 -11.82
CA TYR A 215 12.21 25.71 -10.44
C TYR A 215 10.72 25.44 -10.30
N PHE A 216 10.34 24.73 -9.23
CA PHE A 216 8.96 24.38 -8.94
C PHE A 216 8.56 24.81 -7.53
N TRP A 217 7.38 25.40 -7.39
CA TRP A 217 6.73 25.61 -6.10
C TRP A 217 5.86 24.41 -5.77
N VAL A 218 5.99 23.90 -4.54
CA VAL A 218 5.42 22.62 -4.11
C VAL A 218 4.70 22.77 -2.79
N GLY A 219 3.40 22.46 -2.80
CA GLY A 219 2.53 22.44 -1.62
C GLY A 219 2.28 21.01 -1.13
N THR A 220 2.18 20.83 0.19
CA THR A 220 1.97 19.50 0.79
C THR A 220 0.71 19.39 1.65
N TYR A 221 0.28 18.15 1.87
CA TYR A 221 -0.64 17.76 2.93
C TYR A 221 0.12 17.00 4.03
N ASP A 222 -0.08 17.41 5.28
CA ASP A 222 0.46 16.72 6.44
C ASP A 222 -0.38 16.94 7.71
N ALA A 223 -0.33 15.99 8.64
CA ALA A 223 -1.03 16.06 9.91
C ALA A 223 -0.40 17.05 10.92
N GLY A 224 0.89 17.37 10.76
CA GLY A 224 1.61 18.32 11.61
C GLY A 224 1.50 19.80 11.20
N GLY A 225 0.99 20.08 10.01
CA GLY A 225 0.86 21.42 9.44
C GLY A 225 1.14 21.45 7.94
N ALA A 226 0.46 22.33 7.21
CA ALA A 226 0.71 22.57 5.79
C ALA A 226 2.14 23.09 5.57
N ARG A 227 2.79 22.71 4.45
CA ARG A 227 4.15 23.16 4.10
C ARG A 227 4.26 23.63 2.65
N LEU A 228 5.12 24.62 2.42
CA LEU A 228 5.48 25.16 1.09
C LEU A 228 6.99 25.00 0.88
N PHE A 229 7.37 24.42 -0.25
CA PHE A 229 8.76 24.30 -0.68
C PHE A 229 8.97 24.95 -2.05
N ARG A 230 10.17 25.47 -2.30
CA ARG A 230 10.69 25.72 -3.65
C ARG A 230 11.74 24.66 -3.96
N VAL A 231 11.61 23.99 -5.10
CA VAL A 231 12.45 22.85 -5.49
C VAL A 231 13.20 23.14 -6.78
N ASP A 232 14.51 22.86 -6.76
CA ASP A 232 15.38 22.72 -7.92
C ASP A 232 15.58 21.21 -8.14
N LEU A 233 14.97 20.67 -9.21
CA LEU A 233 15.06 19.24 -9.53
C LEU A 233 16.42 18.85 -10.13
N ALA A 234 17.13 19.77 -10.78
CA ALA A 234 18.41 19.50 -11.43
C ALA A 234 19.57 19.42 -10.42
N ARG A 235 19.46 20.13 -9.30
CA ARG A 235 20.43 20.11 -8.17
C ARG A 235 19.97 19.26 -6.99
N GLU A 236 18.79 18.64 -7.09
CA GLU A 236 18.07 17.90 -6.05
C GLU A 236 17.87 18.67 -4.71
N VAL A 237 17.64 19.99 -4.77
CA VAL A 237 17.50 20.86 -3.58
C VAL A 237 16.04 21.27 -3.35
N ALA A 238 15.55 21.11 -2.12
CA ALA A 238 14.35 21.78 -1.62
C ALA A 238 14.70 22.89 -0.62
N THR A 239 14.13 24.07 -0.80
CA THR A 239 14.12 25.16 0.20
C THR A 239 12.73 25.24 0.82
N ASP A 240 12.65 25.20 2.14
CA ASP A 240 11.40 25.34 2.89
C ASP A 240 11.05 26.83 3.05
N TYR A 241 9.82 27.21 2.68
CA TYR A 241 9.28 28.56 2.79
C TYR A 241 8.13 28.65 3.80
N THR A 242 7.84 27.58 4.55
CA THR A 242 6.77 27.53 5.54
C THR A 242 7.02 28.54 6.69
N PRO A 243 6.01 29.33 7.14
CA PRO A 243 6.22 30.33 8.20
C PRO A 243 6.76 29.75 9.51
N THR A 244 7.96 30.20 9.91
CA THR A 244 8.69 29.72 11.09
C THR A 244 8.00 30.07 12.42
N ASN A 245 7.13 31.09 12.42
CA ASN A 245 6.26 31.44 13.56
C ASN A 245 5.18 30.38 13.87
N GLY A 246 5.02 29.36 13.03
CA GLY A 246 4.07 28.27 13.23
C GLY A 246 2.62 28.61 12.83
N ALA A 247 2.37 29.72 12.13
CA ALA A 247 1.04 30.13 11.69
C ALA A 247 0.31 29.07 10.84
N TRP A 248 1.03 28.12 10.22
CA TRP A 248 0.47 27.04 9.40
C TRP A 248 0.28 25.69 10.12
N LYS A 249 0.51 25.63 11.45
CA LYS A 249 0.27 24.40 12.26
C LYS A 249 -1.21 23.97 12.31
N SER A 250 -2.14 24.90 12.10
CA SER A 250 -3.60 24.66 12.03
C SER A 250 -4.02 24.06 10.69
N PHE A 251 -3.57 24.66 9.58
CA PHE A 251 -3.87 24.20 8.23
C PHE A 251 -3.30 22.79 7.99
N ARG A 252 -3.98 22.02 7.14
CA ARG A 252 -3.57 20.65 6.76
C ARG A 252 -3.11 20.54 5.31
N TYR A 253 -3.44 21.52 4.49
CA TYR A 253 -3.13 21.55 3.06
C TYR A 253 -2.50 22.89 2.69
N VAL A 254 -1.42 22.86 1.90
CA VAL A 254 -1.35 23.74 0.74
C VAL A 254 -2.04 22.99 -0.40
N ARG A 255 -3.19 23.47 -0.86
CA ARG A 255 -4.03 22.74 -1.83
C ARG A 255 -3.91 23.29 -3.25
N SER A 256 -3.70 24.58 -3.42
CA SER A 256 -3.57 25.21 -4.74
C SER A 256 -2.48 26.29 -4.74
N LEU A 257 -1.87 26.48 -5.91
CA LEU A 257 -0.81 27.45 -6.14
C LEU A 257 -1.10 28.18 -7.45
N ALA A 258 -0.95 29.51 -7.47
CA ALA A 258 -1.06 30.31 -8.67
C ALA A 258 0.12 31.29 -8.74
N VAL A 259 0.90 31.22 -9.83
CA VAL A 259 2.05 32.09 -10.08
C VAL A 259 1.64 33.22 -11.01
N ASP A 260 2.07 34.43 -10.66
CA ASP A 260 1.99 35.63 -11.49
C ASP A 260 3.36 36.34 -11.51
N PRO A 261 3.57 37.40 -12.31
CA PRO A 261 4.87 38.08 -12.39
C PRO A 261 5.39 38.62 -11.05
N ALA A 262 4.50 39.08 -10.17
CA ALA A 262 4.86 39.72 -8.91
C ALA A 262 4.99 38.73 -7.73
N GLY A 263 4.38 37.55 -7.79
CA GLY A 263 4.44 36.60 -6.69
C GLY A 263 3.78 35.25 -6.92
N LEU A 264 3.53 34.58 -5.80
CA LEU A 264 2.85 33.28 -5.71
C LEU A 264 1.68 33.42 -4.73
N THR A 265 0.47 33.06 -5.17
CA THR A 265 -0.70 32.91 -4.30
C THR A 265 -0.81 31.45 -3.85
N ILE A 266 -1.09 31.24 -2.57
CA ILE A 266 -1.14 29.94 -1.91
C ILE A 266 -2.53 29.73 -1.29
N GLY A 267 -3.27 28.74 -1.79
CA GLY A 267 -4.55 28.30 -1.21
C GLY A 267 -4.33 27.26 -0.11
N LEU A 268 -4.80 27.56 1.10
CA LEU A 268 -4.71 26.70 2.29
C LEU A 268 -6.04 26.02 2.63
N GLY A 269 -5.99 24.99 3.47
CA GLY A 269 -7.16 24.21 3.89
C GLY A 269 -7.19 23.80 5.36
N ASN A 270 -8.42 23.73 5.87
CA ASN A 270 -8.84 23.53 7.27
C ASN A 270 -8.40 24.63 8.26
N PRO A 271 -9.06 25.80 8.28
CA PRO A 271 -10.10 26.28 7.34
C PRO A 271 -9.51 26.78 6.01
N ALA A 272 -10.35 27.29 5.10
CA ALA A 272 -9.85 27.99 3.93
C ALA A 272 -9.12 29.27 4.34
N ALA A 273 -7.94 29.50 3.77
CA ALA A 273 -7.21 30.76 3.85
C ALA A 273 -6.38 30.97 2.59
N VAL A 274 -6.00 32.22 2.31
CA VAL A 274 -5.21 32.60 1.14
C VAL A 274 -3.98 33.33 1.63
N TRP A 275 -2.80 32.81 1.33
CA TRP A 275 -1.53 33.45 1.63
C TRP A 275 -0.84 33.87 0.34
N ARG A 276 0.08 34.84 0.43
CA ARG A 276 0.84 35.31 -0.73
C ARG A 276 2.31 35.49 -0.37
N LEU A 277 3.18 34.94 -1.24
CA LEU A 277 4.60 35.23 -1.26
C LEU A 277 4.82 36.35 -2.30
N ASP A 278 5.31 37.50 -1.85
CA ASP A 278 5.83 38.54 -2.74
C ASP A 278 7.22 38.15 -3.24
N ARG A 279 7.45 38.20 -4.56
CA ARG A 279 8.71 37.75 -5.17
C ARG A 279 9.86 38.75 -4.91
N GLN A 280 9.58 40.04 -4.78
CA GLN A 280 10.61 41.08 -4.62
C GLN A 280 11.23 41.07 -3.21
N SER A 281 10.39 41.15 -2.17
CA SER A 281 10.79 41.15 -0.76
C SER A 281 11.02 39.74 -0.20
N LYS A 282 10.52 38.71 -0.89
CA LYS A 282 10.48 37.31 -0.44
C LYS A 282 9.69 37.10 0.85
N GLN A 283 8.82 38.04 1.21
CA GLN A 283 7.96 37.94 2.39
C GLN A 283 6.69 37.14 2.08
N LEU A 284 6.31 36.28 3.02
CA LEU A 284 5.13 35.43 2.96
C LEU A 284 4.12 35.91 4.01
N SER A 285 2.93 36.32 3.57
CA SER A 285 1.88 36.93 4.41
C SER A 285 0.50 36.31 4.16
N ASP A 286 -0.39 36.44 5.14
CA ASP A 286 -1.83 36.19 4.96
C ASP A 286 -2.43 37.30 4.09
N TRP A 287 -3.18 36.94 3.05
CA TRP A 287 -4.00 37.88 2.29
C TRP A 287 -5.37 37.97 2.96
N SER A 288 -5.41 38.63 4.13
CA SER A 288 -6.55 38.59 5.05
C SER A 288 -7.88 38.98 4.41
N GLU A 289 -7.88 39.84 3.39
CA GLU A 289 -9.05 40.17 2.58
C GLU A 289 -9.62 38.94 1.86
N ALA A 290 -8.79 38.23 1.08
CA ALA A 290 -9.17 37.01 0.37
C ALA A 290 -9.48 35.86 1.33
N THR A 291 -8.76 35.75 2.45
CA THR A 291 -9.08 34.83 3.56
C THR A 291 -10.47 35.11 4.15
N THR A 292 -10.83 36.38 4.35
CA THR A 292 -12.16 36.79 4.86
C THR A 292 -13.27 36.48 3.86
N GLN A 293 -13.05 36.72 2.56
CA GLN A 293 -14.01 36.38 1.49
C GLN A 293 -14.25 34.87 1.35
N LEU A 294 -13.36 34.02 1.88
CA LEU A 294 -13.52 32.56 1.94
C LEU A 294 -13.86 32.03 3.35
N GLN A 295 -14.23 32.91 4.30
CA GLN A 295 -14.59 32.51 5.67
C GLN A 295 -15.74 31.48 5.68
N GLY A 296 -15.64 30.47 6.56
CA GLY A 296 -16.60 29.37 6.68
C GLY A 296 -16.47 28.26 5.62
N ARG A 297 -15.66 28.48 4.58
CA ARG A 297 -15.23 27.45 3.61
C ARG A 297 -14.12 26.57 4.23
N SER A 298 -14.01 25.36 3.72
CA SER A 298 -13.08 24.34 4.23
C SER A 298 -11.70 24.47 3.61
N ILE A 299 -11.60 24.67 2.29
CA ILE A 299 -10.34 24.71 1.54
C ILE A 299 -10.44 25.72 0.38
N ALA A 300 -9.37 26.50 0.17
CA ALA A 300 -9.11 27.17 -1.11
C ALA A 300 -8.53 26.11 -2.08
N TYR A 301 -9.40 25.55 -2.92
CA TYR A 301 -9.22 24.23 -3.54
C TYR A 301 -8.47 24.25 -4.88
N ALA A 302 -8.68 25.30 -5.67
CA ALA A 302 -8.03 25.50 -6.96
C ALA A 302 -7.74 26.99 -7.15
N ALA A 303 -6.68 27.33 -7.87
CA ALA A 303 -6.30 28.73 -8.12
C ALA A 303 -5.61 28.87 -9.48
N ALA A 304 -5.82 30.02 -10.13
CA ALA A 304 -5.08 30.45 -11.32
C ALA A 304 -4.92 31.98 -11.30
N ALA A 305 -4.00 32.51 -12.10
CA ALA A 305 -3.75 33.95 -12.19
C ALA A 305 -3.51 34.40 -13.63
N THR A 306 -3.83 35.65 -13.95
CA THR A 306 -3.36 36.29 -15.19
C THR A 306 -1.88 36.68 -15.06
N ALA A 307 -1.17 36.70 -16.19
CA ALA A 307 0.21 37.21 -16.29
C ALA A 307 0.28 38.36 -17.31
N PRO A 308 -0.25 39.55 -16.98
CA PRO A 308 -0.34 40.66 -17.92
C PRO A 308 1.05 41.19 -18.31
N THR A 309 1.24 41.45 -19.60
CA THR A 309 2.51 41.92 -20.18
C THR A 309 2.62 43.45 -20.27
N ASP A 310 1.52 44.17 -20.01
CA ASP A 310 1.44 45.63 -20.02
C ASP A 310 1.79 46.31 -18.68
N GLY A 311 2.05 45.51 -17.64
CA GLY A 311 2.35 46.00 -16.28
C GLY A 311 1.11 46.30 -15.43
N SER A 312 -0.09 45.96 -15.89
CA SER A 312 -1.29 45.98 -15.05
C SER A 312 -1.22 44.96 -13.90
N ALA A 313 -2.06 45.12 -12.87
CA ALA A 313 -2.09 44.15 -11.78
C ALA A 313 -2.66 42.80 -12.24
N PRO A 314 -2.08 41.67 -11.84
CA PRO A 314 -2.64 40.36 -12.14
C PRO A 314 -4.01 40.19 -11.46
N THR A 315 -4.85 39.35 -12.04
CA THR A 315 -6.13 38.92 -11.49
C THR A 315 -6.00 37.47 -11.09
N VAL A 316 -6.22 37.16 -9.81
CA VAL A 316 -6.20 35.81 -9.27
C VAL A 316 -7.63 35.32 -9.11
N VAL A 317 -7.87 34.06 -9.47
CA VAL A 317 -9.16 33.39 -9.41
C VAL A 317 -9.00 32.16 -8.51
N ILE A 318 -9.76 32.10 -7.42
CA ILE A 318 -9.64 31.07 -6.37
C ILE A 318 -10.98 30.37 -6.17
N GLY A 319 -11.00 29.06 -6.38
CA GLY A 319 -12.15 28.19 -6.20
C GLY A 319 -12.19 27.56 -4.82
N SER A 320 -13.39 27.36 -4.26
CA SER A 320 -13.57 26.84 -2.89
C SER A 320 -14.22 25.45 -2.80
N GLU A 321 -14.02 24.85 -1.64
CA GLU A 321 -14.75 23.69 -1.11
C GLU A 321 -15.13 24.00 0.35
N ALA A 322 -16.31 23.70 0.89
CA ALA A 322 -17.53 23.20 0.25
C ALA A 322 -18.45 24.34 -0.25
N GLY A 323 -19.47 23.98 -1.04
CA GLY A 323 -20.47 24.91 -1.59
C GLY A 323 -19.98 25.79 -2.75
N ALA A 324 -18.99 25.32 -3.52
CA ALA A 324 -18.51 25.86 -4.81
C ALA A 324 -18.66 27.39 -5.03
N SER A 325 -17.74 28.16 -4.45
CA SER A 325 -17.60 29.59 -4.77
C SER A 325 -16.31 29.88 -5.54
N VAL A 326 -16.36 30.89 -6.41
CA VAL A 326 -15.19 31.47 -7.08
C VAL A 326 -14.99 32.88 -6.57
N LEU A 327 -13.86 33.11 -5.88
CA LEU A 327 -13.34 34.43 -5.58
C LEU A 327 -12.52 34.92 -6.78
N VAL A 328 -12.81 36.12 -7.27
CA VAL A 328 -11.90 36.90 -8.13
C VAL A 328 -11.34 38.03 -7.30
N ALA A 329 -10.01 38.20 -7.33
CA ALA A 329 -9.29 39.24 -6.58
C ALA A 329 -7.97 39.64 -7.27
N SER A 330 -7.64 40.92 -7.32
CA SER A 330 -6.33 41.41 -7.76
C SER A 330 -5.38 41.61 -6.57
N PRO A 331 -4.14 41.08 -6.58
CA PRO A 331 -3.18 41.31 -5.51
C PRO A 331 -2.74 42.79 -5.42
N PRO A 332 -2.39 43.28 -4.22
CA PRO A 332 -2.09 44.69 -3.99
C PRO A 332 -0.72 45.10 -4.57
N ASN A 333 -0.68 45.46 -5.86
CA ASN A 333 0.55 45.89 -6.56
C ASN A 333 0.36 47.05 -7.57
N SER A 334 -0.86 47.55 -7.80
CA SER A 334 -1.12 48.67 -8.73
C SER A 334 -1.32 50.00 -8.00
N GLY A 335 -0.74 51.08 -8.56
CA GLY A 335 -0.92 52.46 -8.08
C GLY A 335 -2.28 53.10 -8.45
N THR A 336 -3.26 52.28 -8.82
CA THR A 336 -4.62 52.65 -9.24
C THR A 336 -5.59 51.55 -8.79
N ALA A 337 -6.86 51.88 -8.57
CA ALA A 337 -7.88 50.87 -8.32
C ALA A 337 -7.98 49.94 -9.55
N PRO A 338 -8.02 48.61 -9.35
CA PRO A 338 -9.23 48.00 -8.78
C PRO A 338 -9.00 47.06 -7.59
N THR A 339 -9.60 47.37 -6.44
CA THR A 339 -9.98 46.40 -5.42
C THR A 339 -11.28 45.70 -5.82
N GLN A 340 -11.21 44.79 -6.79
CA GLN A 340 -12.31 43.88 -7.12
C GLN A 340 -12.19 42.59 -6.33
N THR A 341 -12.72 42.53 -5.12
CA THR A 341 -13.00 41.28 -4.41
C THR A 341 -14.46 40.88 -4.62
N ARG A 342 -14.71 39.94 -5.56
CA ARG A 342 -16.06 39.41 -5.83
C ARG A 342 -16.11 37.90 -5.65
N VAL A 343 -17.11 37.41 -4.90
CA VAL A 343 -17.34 35.98 -4.65
C VAL A 343 -18.62 35.55 -5.36
N LEU A 344 -18.46 34.75 -6.42
CA LEU A 344 -19.54 34.18 -7.22
C LEU A 344 -19.87 32.77 -6.70
N GLN A 345 -21.14 32.43 -6.54
CA GLN A 345 -21.58 31.06 -6.20
C GLN A 345 -21.93 30.29 -7.48
N LEU A 346 -21.59 29.00 -7.56
CA LEU A 346 -21.86 28.17 -8.74
C LEU A 346 -23.03 27.20 -8.50
N PRO A 347 -24.16 27.32 -9.25
CA PRO A 347 -25.31 26.45 -9.09
C PRO A 347 -24.98 24.96 -9.27
N GLY A 348 -25.59 24.10 -8.45
CA GLY A 348 -25.39 22.63 -8.50
C GLY A 348 -24.00 22.14 -8.08
N GLY A 349 -23.13 23.03 -7.59
CA GLY A 349 -21.75 22.73 -7.23
C GLY A 349 -21.49 22.56 -5.73
N ASN A 350 -20.46 21.77 -5.40
CA ASN A 350 -19.88 21.67 -4.06
C ASN A 350 -18.38 22.02 -4.03
N THR A 351 -17.62 21.67 -5.08
CA THR A 351 -16.19 21.95 -5.17
C THR A 351 -15.84 22.53 -6.53
N VAL A 352 -15.15 23.67 -6.58
CA VAL A 352 -14.47 24.14 -7.79
C VAL A 352 -13.15 23.38 -7.93
N GLU A 353 -13.02 22.56 -8.98
CA GLU A 353 -12.03 21.48 -9.02
C GLU A 353 -10.67 21.88 -9.59
N GLN A 354 -10.75 22.62 -10.69
CA GLN A 354 -9.67 23.01 -11.58
C GLN A 354 -10.02 24.39 -12.13
N ILE A 355 -9.03 25.26 -12.23
CA ILE A 355 -9.16 26.59 -12.82
C ILE A 355 -7.96 26.77 -13.75
N THR A 356 -8.21 27.32 -14.93
CA THR A 356 -7.17 27.80 -15.85
C THR A 356 -7.59 29.16 -16.38
N VAL A 357 -6.65 29.91 -16.94
CA VAL A 357 -6.89 31.22 -17.56
C VAL A 357 -6.33 31.15 -18.98
N ASP A 358 -7.02 31.77 -19.95
CA ASP A 358 -6.51 31.80 -21.32
C ASP A 358 -5.19 32.62 -21.44
N PRO A 359 -4.36 32.36 -22.46
CA PRO A 359 -3.11 33.09 -22.65
C PRO A 359 -3.24 34.61 -22.89
N ALA A 360 -4.47 35.12 -23.11
CA ALA A 360 -4.76 36.54 -23.21
C ALA A 360 -5.11 37.19 -21.86
N GLY A 361 -5.23 36.39 -20.79
CA GLY A 361 -5.66 36.86 -19.47
C GLY A 361 -7.15 37.25 -19.39
N ARG A 362 -7.96 36.89 -20.40
CA ARG A 362 -9.35 37.36 -20.52
C ARG A 362 -10.34 36.43 -19.82
N LEU A 363 -10.35 35.15 -20.20
CA LEU A 363 -11.32 34.19 -19.67
C LEU A 363 -10.66 33.27 -18.65
N ALA A 364 -11.23 33.21 -17.45
CA ALA A 364 -11.04 32.08 -16.56
C ALA A 364 -12.00 30.95 -16.94
N TRP A 365 -11.49 29.72 -16.97
CA TRP A 365 -12.26 28.50 -17.23
C TRP A 365 -12.14 27.58 -16.02
N PHE A 366 -13.25 26.98 -15.59
CA PHE A 366 -13.27 26.12 -14.40
C PHE A 366 -14.34 25.04 -14.42
N THR A 367 -14.09 23.96 -13.68
CA THR A 367 -14.99 22.79 -13.58
C THR A 367 -15.46 22.58 -12.14
N VAL A 368 -16.64 21.97 -11.97
CA VAL A 368 -17.34 21.92 -10.67
C VAL A 368 -17.88 20.53 -10.34
N ARG A 369 -17.46 19.97 -9.20
CA ARG A 369 -17.96 18.70 -8.67
C ARG A 369 -19.22 18.92 -7.82
N PRO A 370 -20.22 18.02 -7.84
CA PRO A 370 -20.26 16.74 -8.54
C PRO A 370 -20.84 16.79 -9.97
N SER A 371 -21.40 17.91 -10.41
CA SER A 371 -22.08 18.02 -11.71
C SER A 371 -21.15 17.79 -12.90
N ALA A 372 -19.86 18.08 -12.74
CA ALA A 372 -18.84 18.19 -13.78
C ALA A 372 -19.15 19.28 -14.83
N THR A 373 -19.94 20.30 -14.47
CA THR A 373 -20.22 21.45 -15.34
C THR A 373 -18.94 22.22 -15.64
N LEU A 374 -18.73 22.60 -16.91
CA LEU A 374 -17.69 23.52 -17.34
C LEU A 374 -18.26 24.93 -17.40
N TYR A 375 -17.59 25.88 -16.75
CA TYR A 375 -17.92 27.30 -16.79
C TYR A 375 -16.77 28.13 -17.37
N SER A 376 -17.12 29.28 -17.94
CA SER A 376 -16.18 30.40 -18.15
C SER A 376 -16.61 31.64 -17.38
N LEU A 377 -15.66 32.54 -17.10
CA LEU A 377 -15.90 33.86 -16.54
C LEU A 377 -15.00 34.87 -17.25
N ASP A 378 -15.58 35.96 -17.73
CA ASP A 378 -14.81 37.08 -18.25
C ASP A 378 -14.20 37.90 -17.09
N LEU A 379 -12.89 38.06 -17.11
CA LEU A 379 -12.13 38.81 -16.10
C LEU A 379 -12.02 40.31 -16.44
N THR A 380 -12.37 40.70 -17.68
CA THR A 380 -12.35 42.09 -18.14
C THR A 380 -13.62 42.88 -17.82
N ASP A 381 -14.73 42.18 -17.55
CA ASP A 381 -15.98 42.78 -17.06
C ASP A 381 -16.19 42.50 -15.55
N PRO A 382 -16.21 43.53 -14.68
CA PRO A 382 -16.44 43.38 -13.24
C PRO A 382 -17.81 42.79 -12.87
N ASN A 383 -18.78 42.84 -13.78
CA ASN A 383 -20.15 42.38 -13.55
C ASN A 383 -20.45 41.00 -14.18
N ALA A 384 -19.55 40.49 -15.03
CA ALA A 384 -19.74 39.23 -15.75
C ALA A 384 -20.08 38.08 -14.80
N GLN A 385 -21.04 37.26 -15.20
CA GLN A 385 -21.46 36.07 -14.45
C GLN A 385 -20.84 34.80 -15.08
N PRO A 386 -20.71 33.70 -14.32
CA PRO A 386 -20.23 32.43 -14.87
C PRO A 386 -21.18 31.90 -15.95
N GLN A 387 -20.65 31.66 -17.15
CA GLN A 387 -21.38 31.08 -18.27
C GLN A 387 -21.27 29.55 -18.24
N ASP A 388 -22.40 28.83 -18.21
CA ASP A 388 -22.48 27.36 -18.31
C ASP A 388 -22.23 26.93 -19.77
N HIS A 389 -21.24 26.06 -20.01
CA HIS A 389 -20.91 25.47 -21.32
C HIS A 389 -21.28 23.98 -21.40
N GLY A 390 -22.16 23.51 -20.51
CA GLY A 390 -22.58 22.13 -20.40
C GLY A 390 -21.65 21.28 -19.53
N VAL A 391 -21.81 19.96 -19.65
CA VAL A 391 -21.17 18.97 -18.78
C VAL A 391 -20.35 18.00 -19.65
N PRO A 392 -19.00 18.13 -19.71
CA PRO A 392 -18.17 17.26 -20.53
C PRO A 392 -18.22 15.78 -20.13
N GLU A 393 -18.12 15.50 -18.83
CA GLU A 393 -18.18 14.14 -18.28
C GLU A 393 -19.05 14.09 -17.01
N PRO A 394 -20.38 13.87 -17.12
CA PRO A 394 -21.28 13.94 -15.98
C PRO A 394 -20.84 12.99 -14.87
N GLY A 395 -20.58 13.53 -13.67
CA GLY A 395 -20.17 12.75 -12.52
C GLY A 395 -18.74 12.19 -12.57
N SER A 396 -17.81 12.77 -13.33
CA SER A 396 -16.37 12.59 -13.09
C SER A 396 -15.72 13.87 -12.57
N GLU A 397 -14.76 13.72 -11.66
CA GLU A 397 -13.77 14.76 -11.35
C GLU A 397 -12.97 15.14 -12.61
N THR A 398 -12.62 16.42 -12.75
CA THR A 398 -11.65 16.88 -13.75
C THR A 398 -10.28 17.03 -13.11
N ARG A 399 -9.27 16.36 -13.68
CA ARG A 399 -7.89 16.29 -13.15
C ARG A 399 -6.95 17.35 -13.70
N THR A 400 -7.26 17.93 -14.85
CA THR A 400 -6.50 19.02 -15.45
C THR A 400 -7.39 19.79 -16.42
N LEU A 401 -7.11 21.07 -16.61
CA LEU A 401 -7.85 21.97 -17.49
C LEU A 401 -6.86 22.94 -18.13
N ALA A 402 -6.84 23.04 -19.46
CA ALA A 402 -5.89 23.88 -20.19
C ALA A 402 -6.53 24.51 -21.43
N VAL A 403 -6.08 25.71 -21.82
CA VAL A 403 -6.46 26.38 -23.07
C VAL A 403 -5.33 26.21 -24.07
N ILE A 404 -5.53 25.40 -25.12
CA ILE A 404 -4.53 25.00 -26.11
C ILE A 404 -5.14 25.09 -27.51
N ASP A 405 -4.48 25.82 -28.42
CA ASP A 405 -4.97 26.17 -29.77
C ASP A 405 -6.32 26.91 -29.74
N GLY A 406 -6.55 27.74 -28.73
CA GLY A 406 -7.83 28.42 -28.49
C GLY A 406 -8.96 27.50 -28.00
N LYS A 407 -8.69 26.21 -27.76
CA LYS A 407 -9.67 25.22 -27.30
C LYS A 407 -9.44 24.85 -25.84
N VAL A 408 -10.52 24.67 -25.10
CA VAL A 408 -10.47 24.27 -23.69
C VAL A 408 -10.44 22.75 -23.64
N ARG A 409 -9.38 22.17 -23.09
CA ARG A 409 -9.18 20.71 -22.98
C ARG A 409 -9.16 20.30 -21.51
N GLY A 410 -9.77 19.16 -21.22
CA GLY A 410 -9.74 18.58 -19.88
C GLY A 410 -9.58 17.06 -19.91
N VAL A 411 -9.10 16.52 -18.78
CA VAL A 411 -8.93 15.07 -18.58
C VAL A 411 -9.63 14.68 -17.28
N THR A 412 -10.42 13.62 -17.31
CA THR A 412 -11.28 13.20 -16.19
C THR A 412 -10.56 12.24 -15.24
N GLY A 413 -11.10 12.05 -14.03
CA GLY A 413 -10.66 11.00 -13.08
C GLY A 413 -10.73 9.57 -13.66
N THR A 414 -11.52 9.36 -14.71
CA THR A 414 -11.65 8.15 -15.51
C THR A 414 -10.70 8.09 -16.73
N SER A 415 -9.77 9.05 -16.85
CA SER A 415 -8.78 9.19 -17.95
C SER A 415 -9.35 9.37 -19.36
N GLU A 416 -10.59 9.83 -19.44
CA GLU A 416 -11.20 10.30 -20.69
C GLU A 416 -10.75 11.76 -20.93
N ALA A 417 -10.25 12.04 -22.12
CA ALA A 417 -9.99 13.41 -22.57
C ALA A 417 -11.18 13.98 -23.35
N TRP A 418 -11.49 15.25 -23.13
CA TRP A 418 -12.51 16.01 -23.85
C TRP A 418 -11.96 17.38 -24.28
N SER A 419 -12.63 18.02 -25.24
CA SER A 419 -12.24 19.34 -25.75
C SER A 419 -13.47 20.16 -26.16
N LEU A 420 -13.58 21.39 -25.69
CA LEU A 420 -14.55 22.39 -26.11
C LEU A 420 -13.89 23.38 -27.07
N ASP A 421 -14.57 23.68 -28.17
CA ASP A 421 -14.27 24.78 -29.09
C ASP A 421 -15.12 26.02 -28.74
N PRO A 422 -14.59 27.06 -28.08
CA PRO A 422 -15.39 28.20 -27.59
C PRO A 422 -15.97 29.07 -28.69
N ALA A 423 -15.40 29.05 -29.90
CA ALA A 423 -15.88 29.83 -31.04
C ALA A 423 -17.16 29.24 -31.66
N THR A 424 -17.44 27.96 -31.42
CA THR A 424 -18.61 27.24 -31.94
C THR A 424 -19.52 26.65 -30.86
N GLY A 425 -19.07 26.61 -29.61
CA GLY A 425 -19.73 25.86 -28.53
C GLY A 425 -19.62 24.33 -28.69
N THR A 426 -18.80 23.84 -29.63
CA THR A 426 -18.75 22.40 -29.95
C THR A 426 -17.90 21.64 -28.93
N LEU A 427 -18.55 20.83 -28.10
CA LEU A 427 -17.91 19.83 -27.26
C LEU A 427 -17.58 18.58 -28.09
N ALA A 428 -16.30 18.29 -28.28
CA ALA A 428 -15.79 17.15 -29.03
C ALA A 428 -15.88 15.84 -28.21
N PRO A 429 -16.05 14.67 -28.87
CA PRO A 429 -16.24 13.40 -28.20
C PRO A 429 -15.00 12.92 -27.41
N ARG A 430 -15.28 12.08 -26.42
CA ARG A 430 -14.32 11.54 -25.44
C ARG A 430 -13.28 10.63 -26.09
N ARG A 431 -12.05 10.67 -25.56
CA ARG A 431 -10.97 9.75 -25.92
C ARG A 431 -10.35 9.10 -24.68
N ASP A 432 -10.34 7.77 -24.64
CA ASP A 432 -9.53 6.99 -23.68
C ASP A 432 -8.04 7.31 -23.88
N LEU A 433 -7.35 7.73 -22.82
CA LEU A 433 -5.89 7.96 -22.85
C LEU A 433 -5.06 6.73 -22.44
N ILE A 434 -5.64 5.82 -21.65
CA ILE A 434 -4.99 4.61 -21.15
C ILE A 434 -5.56 3.37 -21.89
N PRO A 435 -4.76 2.60 -22.64
CA PRO A 435 -5.28 1.48 -23.44
C PRO A 435 -5.87 0.32 -22.62
N ALA A 436 -6.95 -0.26 -23.12
CA ALA A 436 -7.71 -1.37 -22.51
C ALA A 436 -6.96 -2.70 -22.32
N GLY A 437 -5.72 -2.83 -22.84
CA GLY A 437 -4.91 -4.05 -22.77
C GLY A 437 -3.70 -3.95 -21.84
N GLN A 438 -3.67 -2.96 -20.94
CA GLN A 438 -2.59 -2.77 -19.97
C GLN A 438 -2.80 -3.62 -18.72
N GLU A 439 -1.72 -4.10 -18.10
CA GLU A 439 -1.77 -4.78 -16.80
C GLU A 439 -2.45 -3.87 -15.76
N LEU A 440 -3.58 -4.30 -15.18
CA LEU A 440 -4.24 -3.52 -14.14
C LEU A 440 -3.39 -3.59 -12.85
N ARG A 441 -3.06 -2.44 -12.26
CA ARG A 441 -2.57 -2.40 -10.87
C ARG A 441 -3.77 -2.45 -9.91
N ASP A 442 -3.59 -3.08 -8.76
CA ASP A 442 -4.60 -3.08 -7.70
C ASP A 442 -4.77 -1.65 -7.17
N THR A 443 -6.00 -1.13 -7.13
CA THR A 443 -6.24 0.17 -6.49
C THR A 443 -6.16 0.05 -4.97
N LEU A 444 -5.81 1.15 -4.29
CA LEU A 444 -5.99 1.23 -2.85
C LEU A 444 -7.50 1.21 -2.55
N PRO A 445 -8.04 0.14 -1.93
CA PRO A 445 -9.48 -0.06 -1.86
C PRO A 445 -10.15 0.97 -0.96
N GLN A 446 -11.26 1.53 -1.43
CA GLN A 446 -12.12 2.46 -0.68
C GLN A 446 -13.33 1.74 -0.04
N GLY A 447 -13.68 0.58 -0.58
CA GLY A 447 -14.62 -0.40 -0.05
C GLY A 447 -14.50 -1.70 -0.83
N VAL A 448 -14.97 -2.81 -0.28
CA VAL A 448 -14.96 -4.13 -0.93
C VAL A 448 -16.29 -4.82 -0.62
N VAL A 449 -16.95 -5.34 -1.65
CA VAL A 449 -18.27 -5.98 -1.50
C VAL A 449 -18.40 -7.19 -2.43
N GLN A 450 -19.03 -8.26 -1.94
CA GLN A 450 -19.44 -9.38 -2.77
C GLN A 450 -20.84 -9.08 -3.34
N PHE A 451 -21.03 -9.24 -4.64
CA PHE A 451 -22.29 -8.90 -5.32
C PHE A 451 -22.60 -9.87 -6.45
N GLY A 452 -23.56 -10.77 -6.20
CA GLY A 452 -23.72 -12.00 -6.97
C GLY A 452 -22.46 -12.87 -6.85
N ASP A 453 -22.07 -13.49 -7.95
CA ASP A 453 -20.85 -14.30 -8.10
C ASP A 453 -19.56 -13.47 -8.30
N ARG A 454 -19.60 -12.16 -8.03
CA ARG A 454 -18.49 -11.23 -8.28
C ARG A 454 -18.04 -10.55 -7.00
N LEU A 455 -16.74 -10.29 -6.90
CA LEU A 455 -16.16 -9.39 -5.90
C LEU A 455 -15.92 -8.03 -6.55
N LEU A 456 -16.48 -6.97 -5.96
CA LEU A 456 -16.36 -5.58 -6.40
C LEU A 456 -15.45 -4.82 -5.43
N VAL A 457 -14.31 -4.35 -5.92
CA VAL A 457 -13.32 -3.55 -5.19
C VAL A 457 -13.46 -2.09 -5.59
N GLY A 458 -13.97 -1.26 -4.70
CA GLY A 458 -14.20 0.17 -4.93
C GLY A 458 -12.87 0.94 -4.93
N GLY A 459 -12.66 1.75 -5.97
CA GLY A 459 -11.49 2.61 -6.14
C GLY A 459 -11.89 4.03 -6.53
N HIS A 460 -10.96 4.80 -7.12
CA HIS A 460 -11.23 6.17 -7.56
C HIS A 460 -12.12 6.17 -8.82
N TRP A 461 -13.34 6.71 -8.74
CA TRP A 461 -14.36 6.78 -9.82
C TRP A 461 -14.77 5.43 -10.46
N ARG A 462 -14.54 4.29 -9.79
CA ARG A 462 -14.89 2.96 -10.31
C ARG A 462 -15.01 1.85 -9.26
N TYR A 463 -15.58 0.72 -9.68
CA TYR A 463 -15.28 -0.61 -9.14
C TYR A 463 -14.33 -1.37 -10.06
N GLN A 464 -13.35 -2.09 -9.51
CA GLN A 464 -12.72 -3.25 -10.16
C GLN A 464 -13.59 -4.48 -9.88
N VAL A 465 -13.83 -5.30 -10.90
CA VAL A 465 -14.71 -6.49 -10.84
C VAL A 465 -13.84 -7.74 -10.96
N HIS A 466 -14.06 -8.71 -10.07
CA HIS A 466 -13.34 -9.99 -10.06
C HIS A 466 -14.35 -11.14 -10.03
N GLY A 467 -14.14 -12.15 -10.88
CA GLY A 467 -14.99 -13.35 -10.98
C GLY A 467 -15.44 -13.64 -12.42
N ASP A 468 -15.69 -12.58 -13.20
CA ASP A 468 -16.10 -12.65 -14.60
C ASP A 468 -14.90 -12.43 -15.54
N PRO A 469 -14.62 -13.34 -16.51
CA PRO A 469 -13.53 -13.17 -17.49
C PRO A 469 -13.84 -12.20 -18.64
N ALA A 470 -15.07 -11.66 -18.74
CA ALA A 470 -15.52 -10.79 -19.82
C ALA A 470 -15.77 -9.33 -19.39
N VAL A 471 -15.89 -9.03 -18.09
CA VAL A 471 -16.25 -7.71 -17.57
C VAL A 471 -15.18 -7.13 -16.66
N GLU A 472 -14.32 -6.26 -17.21
CA GLU A 472 -13.48 -5.37 -16.42
C GLU A 472 -14.16 -4.01 -16.15
N ARG A 473 -13.98 -3.51 -14.93
CA ARG A 473 -14.15 -2.11 -14.47
C ARG A 473 -15.50 -1.41 -14.78
N VAL A 474 -16.27 -1.16 -13.72
CA VAL A 474 -17.52 -0.39 -13.76
C VAL A 474 -17.29 1.04 -13.30
N ARG A 475 -17.70 2.05 -14.08
CA ARG A 475 -17.62 3.47 -13.69
C ARG A 475 -18.63 3.80 -12.60
N VAL A 476 -18.24 4.58 -11.59
CA VAL A 476 -19.18 5.16 -10.60
C VAL A 476 -18.77 6.60 -10.27
N PRO A 477 -19.69 7.50 -9.89
CA PRO A 477 -19.40 8.93 -9.78
C PRO A 477 -18.78 9.31 -8.43
N GLY A 478 -17.66 8.64 -8.10
CA GLY A 478 -16.75 8.95 -7.00
C GLY A 478 -16.04 7.71 -6.44
N GLU A 479 -15.49 7.83 -5.23
CA GLU A 479 -14.98 6.74 -4.42
C GLU A 479 -16.12 6.03 -3.68
N PRO A 480 -16.35 4.71 -3.88
CA PRO A 480 -17.34 3.95 -3.11
C PRO A 480 -16.83 3.66 -1.69
N LYS A 481 -17.33 4.43 -0.71
CA LYS A 481 -16.85 4.40 0.69
C LYS A 481 -17.56 3.39 1.59
N ALA A 482 -18.81 3.07 1.26
CA ALA A 482 -19.60 2.09 1.99
C ALA A 482 -20.60 1.41 1.05
N GLN A 483 -20.88 0.13 1.30
CA GLN A 483 -21.67 -0.74 0.45
C GLN A 483 -22.64 -1.60 1.25
N VAL A 484 -23.84 -1.85 0.72
CA VAL A 484 -24.77 -2.86 1.21
C VAL A 484 -25.48 -3.53 0.03
N VAL A 485 -25.66 -4.85 0.09
CA VAL A 485 -26.47 -5.60 -0.89
C VAL A 485 -27.87 -5.78 -0.32
N VAL A 486 -28.89 -5.49 -1.13
CA VAL A 486 -30.31 -5.65 -0.78
C VAL A 486 -31.02 -6.32 -1.96
N GLY A 487 -31.49 -7.55 -1.75
CA GLY A 487 -32.02 -8.38 -2.84
C GLY A 487 -30.95 -8.70 -3.89
N ASP A 488 -31.25 -8.40 -5.14
CA ASP A 488 -30.38 -8.57 -6.32
C ASP A 488 -29.57 -7.30 -6.67
N LYS A 489 -29.56 -6.28 -5.80
CA LYS A 489 -28.91 -4.98 -6.03
C LYS A 489 -27.83 -4.65 -5.00
N LEU A 490 -26.79 -3.96 -5.47
CA LEU A 490 -25.75 -3.36 -4.65
C LEU A 490 -26.00 -1.85 -4.51
N TYR A 491 -26.18 -1.36 -3.30
CA TYR A 491 -26.27 0.06 -2.98
C TYR A 491 -24.92 0.57 -2.45
N SER A 492 -24.42 1.65 -3.06
CA SER A 492 -23.10 2.22 -2.81
C SER A 492 -23.23 3.69 -2.40
N ALA A 493 -22.66 4.05 -1.25
CA ALA A 493 -22.57 5.45 -0.82
C ALA A 493 -21.23 6.06 -1.26
N ILE A 494 -21.30 7.16 -2.02
CA ILE A 494 -20.18 7.68 -2.80
C ILE A 494 -19.65 9.02 -2.27
N TYR A 495 -18.32 9.16 -2.18
CA TYR A 495 -17.60 10.42 -1.94
C TYR A 495 -16.97 10.91 -3.25
N PRO A 496 -16.87 12.22 -3.56
CA PRO A 496 -17.32 13.39 -2.79
C PRO A 496 -18.75 13.84 -3.13
N SER A 497 -19.45 13.11 -4.00
CA SER A 497 -20.81 13.43 -4.45
C SER A 497 -21.89 13.28 -3.36
N ALA A 498 -21.54 12.73 -2.19
CA ALA A 498 -22.44 12.53 -1.03
C ALA A 498 -23.81 12.01 -1.45
N SER A 499 -23.79 10.93 -2.25
CA SER A 499 -24.95 10.40 -2.95
C SER A 499 -24.92 8.88 -2.95
N VAL A 500 -26.10 8.26 -3.04
CA VAL A 500 -26.30 6.82 -3.11
C VAL A 500 -26.54 6.41 -4.56
N TYR A 501 -25.89 5.34 -5.00
CA TYR A 501 -26.08 4.73 -6.31
C TYR A 501 -26.39 3.24 -6.17
N GLU A 502 -27.33 2.74 -6.97
CA GLU A 502 -27.57 1.31 -7.14
C GLU A 502 -26.75 0.76 -8.31
N LEU A 503 -26.37 -0.51 -8.19
CA LEU A 503 -25.87 -1.36 -9.26
C LEU A 503 -26.78 -2.59 -9.34
N ASP A 504 -27.34 -2.85 -10.52
CA ASP A 504 -28.11 -4.06 -10.79
C ASP A 504 -27.21 -5.26 -11.13
N SER A 505 -27.82 -6.44 -11.35
CA SER A 505 -27.07 -7.66 -11.69
C SER A 505 -26.25 -7.55 -13.00
N SER A 506 -26.61 -6.65 -13.92
CA SER A 506 -25.82 -6.34 -15.14
C SER A 506 -24.68 -5.35 -14.90
N LEU A 507 -24.59 -4.79 -13.69
CA LEU A 507 -23.69 -3.71 -13.27
C LEU A 507 -24.04 -2.35 -13.90
N ALA A 508 -25.27 -2.15 -14.34
CA ALA A 508 -25.77 -0.84 -14.71
C ALA A 508 -25.91 0.05 -13.46
N VAL A 509 -25.37 1.27 -13.53
CA VAL A 509 -25.25 2.19 -12.40
C VAL A 509 -26.32 3.26 -12.48
N ARG A 510 -27.09 3.47 -11.40
CA ARG A 510 -28.14 4.49 -11.35
C ARG A 510 -28.15 5.25 -10.03
N LYS A 511 -28.47 6.55 -10.08
CA LYS A 511 -28.60 7.38 -8.87
C LYS A 511 -29.84 6.97 -8.07
N VAL A 512 -29.71 6.95 -6.75
CA VAL A 512 -30.80 6.62 -5.80
C VAL A 512 -31.21 7.85 -5.01
N ALA A 513 -30.24 8.61 -4.49
CA ALA A 513 -30.46 9.90 -3.84
C ALA A 513 -29.17 10.73 -3.80
N SER A 514 -29.29 12.04 -3.62
CA SER A 514 -28.26 12.86 -2.97
C SER A 514 -28.62 13.03 -1.50
N LEU A 515 -27.62 13.09 -0.62
CA LEU A 515 -27.84 13.13 0.84
C LEU A 515 -28.05 14.56 1.37
N GLU A 516 -27.54 15.58 0.66
CA GLU A 516 -27.74 17.01 0.95
C GLU A 516 -27.21 17.48 2.32
N ASN A 517 -27.57 18.71 2.74
CA ASN A 517 -27.30 19.30 4.07
C ASN A 517 -25.82 19.25 4.52
N GLY A 518 -24.89 19.65 3.66
CA GLY A 518 -23.47 19.78 3.98
C GLY A 518 -22.72 18.46 4.26
N GLN A 519 -23.39 17.32 4.05
CA GLN A 519 -22.78 16.00 4.12
C GLN A 519 -21.84 15.80 2.92
N MET A 520 -20.66 15.20 3.13
CA MET A 520 -19.62 15.09 2.10
C MET A 520 -19.06 13.67 1.94
N ARG A 521 -18.91 12.92 3.03
CA ARG A 521 -18.03 11.73 3.06
C ARG A 521 -18.68 10.55 3.78
N PRO A 522 -19.38 9.66 3.05
CA PRO A 522 -19.98 8.47 3.63
C PRO A 522 -18.97 7.63 4.41
N ALA A 523 -19.41 7.12 5.56
CA ALA A 523 -18.60 6.38 6.53
C ALA A 523 -19.19 5.00 6.86
N ALA A 524 -20.51 4.83 6.72
CA ALA A 524 -21.20 3.54 6.77
C ALA A 524 -22.51 3.61 5.99
N ILE A 525 -22.96 2.46 5.48
CA ILE A 525 -24.32 2.25 4.97
C ILE A 525 -24.84 0.91 5.51
N ALA A 526 -26.12 0.85 5.83
CA ALA A 526 -26.83 -0.37 6.20
C ALA A 526 -28.22 -0.38 5.55
N TYR A 527 -28.93 -1.50 5.61
CA TYR A 527 -30.35 -1.58 5.26
C TYR A 527 -31.17 -1.90 6.51
N ASN A 528 -32.26 -1.18 6.72
CA ASN A 528 -33.20 -1.42 7.80
C ASN A 528 -34.50 -2.00 7.22
N ALA A 529 -34.61 -3.33 7.30
CA ALA A 529 -35.75 -4.07 6.76
C ALA A 529 -37.09 -3.75 7.47
N SER A 530 -37.07 -3.23 8.69
CA SER A 530 -38.29 -2.81 9.41
C SER A 530 -38.84 -1.46 8.97
N ARG A 531 -38.05 -0.63 8.27
CA ARG A 531 -38.47 0.66 7.69
C ARG A 531 -38.49 0.66 6.15
N ASP A 532 -37.95 -0.37 5.51
CA ASP A 532 -37.60 -0.38 4.07
C ASP A 532 -36.77 0.85 3.67
N LYS A 533 -35.67 1.07 4.39
CA LYS A 533 -34.75 2.20 4.18
C LYS A 533 -33.30 1.76 4.15
N LEU A 534 -32.55 2.31 3.22
CA LEU A 534 -31.10 2.41 3.31
C LEU A 534 -30.77 3.49 4.35
N VAL A 535 -29.82 3.20 5.23
CA VAL A 535 -29.40 4.10 6.30
C VAL A 535 -27.95 4.48 6.04
N VAL A 536 -27.67 5.76 5.78
CA VAL A 536 -26.35 6.24 5.36
C VAL A 536 -25.79 7.20 6.41
N ALA A 537 -24.64 6.86 6.99
CA ALA A 537 -23.88 7.74 7.87
C ALA A 537 -22.76 8.41 7.08
N THR A 538 -22.55 9.71 7.29
CA THR A 538 -21.61 10.50 6.50
C THR A 538 -21.02 11.66 7.29
N GLY A 539 -19.74 11.93 7.04
CA GLY A 539 -19.02 13.06 7.63
C GLY A 539 -19.41 14.40 6.98
N PRO A 540 -19.18 15.51 7.70
CA PRO A 540 -19.36 16.85 7.18
C PRO A 540 -18.25 17.18 6.16
N ALA A 541 -18.31 18.37 5.57
CA ALA A 541 -17.17 18.95 4.86
C ALA A 541 -15.89 19.00 5.72
N TYR A 542 -14.73 18.95 5.06
CA TYR A 542 -13.40 19.01 5.69
C TYR A 542 -13.28 20.12 6.75
N GLY A 543 -12.57 19.83 7.84
CA GLY A 543 -12.33 20.81 8.90
C GLY A 543 -13.47 20.98 9.92
N LYS A 544 -14.59 20.25 9.77
CA LYS A 544 -15.77 20.34 10.65
C LYS A 544 -16.00 19.05 11.44
N TYR A 545 -16.62 19.16 12.61
CA TYR A 545 -17.05 18.04 13.47
C TYR A 545 -18.55 17.76 13.33
N GLY A 546 -18.98 16.60 13.83
CA GLY A 546 -20.35 16.09 13.64
C GLY A 546 -20.47 15.21 12.40
N GLY A 547 -21.58 15.34 11.70
CA GLY A 547 -21.91 14.59 10.47
C GLY A 547 -23.42 14.56 10.26
N GLY A 548 -23.89 13.65 9.42
CA GLY A 548 -25.31 13.38 9.23
C GLY A 548 -25.60 11.88 9.12
N LEU A 549 -26.87 11.55 9.36
CA LEU A 549 -27.48 10.25 9.15
C LEU A 549 -28.69 10.46 8.24
N SER A 550 -28.77 9.74 7.13
CA SER A 550 -29.83 9.89 6.14
C SER A 550 -30.57 8.56 5.94
N LEU A 551 -31.90 8.58 6.02
CA LEU A 551 -32.76 7.43 5.69
C LEU A 551 -33.30 7.62 4.28
N VAL A 552 -32.95 6.70 3.38
CA VAL A 552 -33.17 6.79 1.93
C VAL A 552 -34.02 5.60 1.49
N SER A 553 -34.95 5.76 0.55
CA SER A 553 -35.64 4.60 -0.02
C SER A 553 -34.69 3.82 -0.94
N PRO A 554 -34.79 2.49 -1.06
CA PRO A 554 -34.17 1.75 -2.16
C PRO A 554 -34.69 2.16 -3.54
N ALA A 555 -35.80 2.89 -3.61
CA ALA A 555 -36.32 3.46 -4.86
C ALA A 555 -35.42 4.60 -5.41
N PRO A 556 -35.29 4.69 -6.75
CA PRO A 556 -34.49 5.73 -7.42
C PRO A 556 -35.03 7.14 -7.18
N ASP A 557 -34.14 8.12 -7.32
CA ASP A 557 -34.44 9.56 -7.23
C ASP A 557 -35.27 9.95 -5.99
N SER A 558 -35.07 9.24 -4.87
CA SER A 558 -35.83 9.42 -3.64
C SER A 558 -35.24 10.51 -2.75
N ALA A 559 -36.12 11.35 -2.18
CA ALA A 559 -35.71 12.36 -1.21
C ALA A 559 -35.33 11.69 0.13
N PRO A 560 -34.16 11.99 0.71
CA PRO A 560 -33.75 11.44 2.00
C PRO A 560 -34.45 12.12 3.19
N GLU A 561 -34.71 11.37 4.25
CA GLU A 561 -34.93 11.94 5.59
C GLU A 561 -33.56 12.21 6.22
N VAL A 562 -33.19 13.49 6.41
CA VAL A 562 -31.84 13.87 6.86
C VAL A 562 -31.83 14.34 8.31
N TYR A 563 -30.98 13.69 9.11
CA TYR A 563 -30.78 13.95 10.54
C TYR A 563 -29.35 14.47 10.73
N THR A 564 -29.19 15.78 10.97
CA THR A 564 -27.87 16.41 11.13
C THR A 564 -27.39 16.33 12.59
N LYS A 565 -26.08 16.09 12.78
CA LYS A 565 -25.44 15.92 14.11
C LYS A 565 -26.20 14.97 15.07
N PRO A 566 -26.62 13.76 14.64
CA PRO A 566 -27.48 12.86 15.43
C PRO A 566 -26.84 12.34 16.73
N VAL A 567 -25.52 12.51 16.86
CA VAL A 567 -24.71 12.21 18.06
C VAL A 567 -23.84 13.41 18.48
N GLY A 568 -24.32 14.63 18.21
CA GLY A 568 -23.65 15.89 18.54
C GLY A 568 -22.42 16.17 17.69
N GLN A 569 -21.29 16.48 18.32
CA GLN A 569 -20.00 16.71 17.64
C GLN A 569 -19.31 15.42 17.15
N HIS A 570 -19.80 14.24 17.55
CA HIS A 570 -19.27 12.98 17.03
C HIS A 570 -19.76 12.75 15.58
N GLN A 571 -18.96 12.04 14.79
CA GLN A 571 -19.40 11.46 13.51
C GLN A 571 -19.96 10.06 13.76
N VAL A 572 -20.97 9.61 13.00
CA VAL A 572 -21.35 8.18 12.96
C VAL A 572 -20.40 7.44 12.01
N SER A 573 -19.76 6.37 12.50
CA SER A 573 -18.73 5.60 11.79
C SER A 573 -19.02 4.10 11.65
N ALA A 574 -20.14 3.63 12.22
CA ALA A 574 -20.71 2.29 12.03
C ALA A 574 -22.22 2.34 12.28
N ILE A 575 -22.99 1.49 11.59
CA ILE A 575 -24.45 1.33 11.74
C ILE A 575 -24.77 -0.16 11.84
N GLU A 576 -25.72 -0.52 12.69
CA GLU A 576 -26.40 -1.82 12.72
C GLU A 576 -27.91 -1.60 12.98
N SER A 577 -28.79 -2.49 12.49
CA SER A 577 -30.25 -2.33 12.59
C SER A 577 -30.85 -3.16 13.72
N LEU A 578 -31.69 -2.54 14.58
CA LEU A 578 -32.40 -3.22 15.68
C LEU A 578 -33.91 -2.96 15.59
N GLY A 579 -34.59 -3.74 14.75
CA GLY A 579 -35.99 -3.48 14.40
C GLY A 579 -36.14 -2.10 13.75
N SER A 580 -37.06 -1.28 14.26
CA SER A 580 -37.25 0.12 13.82
C SER A 580 -36.22 1.12 14.36
N ASP A 581 -35.33 0.68 15.27
CA ASP A 581 -34.25 1.49 15.83
C ASP A 581 -32.91 1.20 15.16
N LEU A 582 -31.93 2.08 15.37
CA LEU A 582 -30.58 1.97 14.82
C LEU A 582 -29.54 1.95 15.94
N LEU A 583 -28.52 1.12 15.78
CA LEU A 583 -27.36 1.04 16.65
C LEU A 583 -26.22 1.78 15.96
N LEU A 584 -25.81 2.93 16.52
CA LEU A 584 -24.85 3.85 15.92
C LEU A 584 -23.53 3.81 16.68
N GLY A 585 -22.45 3.49 15.98
CA GLY A 585 -21.08 3.56 16.50
C GLY A 585 -20.42 4.87 16.09
N THR A 586 -19.73 5.57 17.01
CA THR A 586 -19.22 6.92 16.74
C THR A 586 -17.71 7.04 16.55
N SER A 587 -17.27 8.02 15.76
CA SER A 587 -15.91 8.58 15.75
C SER A 587 -15.86 9.94 16.48
N THR A 588 -14.82 10.17 17.26
CA THR A 588 -14.45 11.48 17.83
C THR A 588 -13.45 12.25 16.98
N ILE A 589 -13.03 11.71 15.84
CA ILE A 589 -12.10 12.33 14.88
C ILE A 589 -12.91 12.80 13.69
N GLY A 590 -12.78 14.09 13.33
CA GLY A 590 -13.36 14.67 12.12
C GLY A 590 -12.40 14.58 10.92
N GLU A 591 -12.91 14.71 9.70
CA GLU A 591 -12.09 14.55 8.50
C GLU A 591 -11.06 15.70 8.37
N ALA A 592 -9.78 15.32 8.41
CA ALA A 592 -8.62 16.21 8.51
C ALA A 592 -8.74 17.24 9.68
N GLN A 593 -9.35 16.80 10.78
CA GLN A 593 -9.32 17.45 12.09
C GLN A 593 -8.59 16.59 13.12
N PRO A 594 -8.14 17.15 14.26
CA PRO A 594 -7.77 16.38 15.44
C PRO A 594 -8.92 15.49 15.95
N GLY A 595 -8.61 14.63 16.93
CA GLY A 595 -9.64 14.00 17.75
C GLY A 595 -10.13 14.96 18.83
N LEU A 596 -11.46 15.00 19.07
CA LEU A 596 -12.07 15.83 20.11
C LEU A 596 -11.32 15.63 21.46
N PRO A 597 -10.84 16.73 22.10
CA PRO A 597 -10.16 16.68 23.39
C PRO A 597 -11.04 16.05 24.47
N GLY A 598 -10.45 15.23 25.34
CA GLY A 598 -11.12 14.52 26.45
C GLY A 598 -12.16 13.45 26.05
N GLN A 599 -12.81 13.56 24.89
CA GLN A 599 -13.91 12.68 24.51
C GLN A 599 -13.45 11.31 23.98
N VAL A 600 -14.28 10.29 24.19
CA VAL A 600 -14.07 8.91 23.73
C VAL A 600 -15.27 8.43 22.92
N ALA A 601 -15.08 7.42 22.08
CA ALA A 601 -16.12 6.82 21.26
C ALA A 601 -17.28 6.24 22.10
N LYS A 602 -18.47 6.25 21.50
CA LYS A 602 -19.74 5.81 22.09
C LYS A 602 -20.46 4.85 21.14
N VAL A 603 -21.38 4.08 21.70
CA VAL A 603 -22.43 3.36 20.97
C VAL A 603 -23.77 3.91 21.43
N VAL A 604 -24.70 4.14 20.51
CA VAL A 604 -26.01 4.74 20.80
C VAL A 604 -27.10 3.90 20.15
N ARG A 605 -28.09 3.43 20.91
CA ARG A 605 -29.38 3.02 20.33
C ARG A 605 -30.17 4.29 20.08
N TRP A 606 -30.42 4.58 18.81
CA TRP A 606 -31.00 5.81 18.32
C TRP A 606 -32.30 5.53 17.57
N ARG A 607 -33.28 6.41 17.74
CA ARG A 607 -34.59 6.32 17.10
C ARG A 607 -34.82 7.56 16.24
N ALA A 608 -35.21 7.33 14.99
CA ALA A 608 -35.84 8.36 14.17
C ALA A 608 -37.29 8.52 14.65
N ASP A 609 -37.58 9.68 15.24
CA ASP A 609 -38.90 10.13 15.65
C ASP A 609 -39.48 11.00 14.51
N GLY A 610 -40.74 10.79 14.10
CA GLY A 610 -41.33 11.44 12.91
C GLY A 610 -41.74 12.91 13.15
N ASP A 611 -41.97 13.73 12.12
CA ASP A 611 -41.93 13.50 10.66
C ASP A 611 -41.52 14.82 9.94
N THR A 612 -41.10 14.72 8.69
CA THR A 612 -40.76 15.79 7.72
C THR A 612 -39.44 16.57 7.89
N GLN A 613 -38.64 16.55 6.82
CA GLN A 613 -37.58 17.47 6.36
C GLN A 613 -36.35 17.81 7.24
N ARG A 614 -36.42 17.83 8.57
CA ARG A 614 -35.24 18.07 9.46
C ARG A 614 -35.32 17.22 10.74
N GLY A 615 -35.57 15.92 10.56
CA GLY A 615 -36.03 15.03 11.62
C GLY A 615 -35.23 15.12 12.93
N THR A 616 -35.95 15.21 14.06
CA THR A 616 -35.35 14.97 15.37
C THR A 616 -35.29 13.47 15.63
N GLY A 617 -34.21 12.99 16.24
CA GLY A 617 -34.11 11.60 16.64
C GLY A 617 -33.41 11.45 17.97
N SER A 618 -34.00 10.65 18.85
CA SER A 618 -33.61 10.51 20.25
C SER A 618 -32.65 9.33 20.48
N ALA A 619 -31.76 9.48 21.46
CA ALA A 619 -31.00 8.36 22.00
C ALA A 619 -31.86 7.60 23.01
N VAL A 620 -32.23 6.36 22.68
CA VAL A 620 -32.93 5.43 23.59
C VAL A 620 -31.99 5.00 24.73
N TRP A 621 -30.73 4.74 24.40
CA TRP A 621 -29.63 4.61 25.37
C TRP A 621 -28.29 4.98 24.71
N SER A 622 -27.29 5.34 25.52
CA SER A 622 -25.91 5.55 25.07
C SER A 622 -24.91 4.86 25.99
N PHE A 623 -24.07 4.00 25.41
CA PHE A 623 -22.92 3.38 26.07
C PHE A 623 -21.65 4.16 25.72
N THR A 624 -20.97 4.72 26.72
CA THR A 624 -19.64 5.32 26.55
C THR A 624 -18.60 4.24 26.78
N VAL A 625 -17.70 4.04 25.81
CA VAL A 625 -16.76 2.92 25.85
C VAL A 625 -15.73 3.14 27.00
N PRO A 626 -15.52 2.17 27.91
CA PRO A 626 -14.70 2.35 29.11
C PRO A 626 -13.18 2.21 28.86
N VAL A 627 -12.71 2.69 27.71
CA VAL A 627 -11.29 2.81 27.32
C VAL A 627 -11.12 4.06 26.45
N GLN A 628 -9.90 4.53 26.21
CA GLN A 628 -9.63 5.69 25.35
C GLN A 628 -9.75 5.38 23.84
N ALA A 629 -10.87 4.77 23.43
CA ALA A 629 -11.22 4.57 22.04
C ALA A 629 -11.60 5.92 21.40
N LYS A 630 -11.16 6.15 20.16
CA LYS A 630 -11.47 7.35 19.36
C LYS A 630 -12.41 7.05 18.20
N ARG A 631 -12.62 5.78 17.84
CA ARG A 631 -13.56 5.34 16.81
C ARG A 631 -14.18 3.98 17.13
N ILE A 632 -15.48 3.82 16.86
CA ILE A 632 -16.09 2.50 16.64
C ILE A 632 -15.83 2.10 15.18
N SER A 633 -15.12 0.98 14.97
CA SER A 633 -14.74 0.48 13.65
C SER A 633 -15.67 -0.61 13.10
N GLY A 634 -16.62 -1.08 13.91
CA GLY A 634 -17.76 -1.87 13.43
C GLY A 634 -18.72 -2.25 14.56
N LEU A 635 -19.93 -2.62 14.16
CA LEU A 635 -21.00 -3.16 15.00
C LEU A 635 -21.52 -4.43 14.34
N ALA A 636 -22.02 -5.37 15.15
CA ALA A 636 -22.74 -6.55 14.66
C ALA A 636 -23.69 -7.09 15.72
N LEU A 637 -24.94 -7.38 15.35
CA LEU A 637 -25.80 -8.24 16.18
C LEU A 637 -25.43 -9.72 15.99
N VAL A 638 -25.43 -10.47 17.10
CA VAL A 638 -25.14 -11.90 17.16
C VAL A 638 -26.11 -12.57 18.12
N ASP A 639 -26.76 -13.65 17.68
CA ASP A 639 -27.57 -14.50 18.54
C ASP A 639 -26.71 -15.61 19.17
N ASP A 640 -26.84 -15.80 20.48
CA ASP A 640 -26.27 -16.95 21.21
C ASP A 640 -27.36 -17.86 21.79
N GLU A 641 -26.96 -19.01 22.35
CA GLU A 641 -27.84 -20.05 22.91
C GLU A 641 -28.84 -19.55 23.97
N ILE A 642 -28.65 -18.35 24.50
CA ILE A 642 -29.43 -17.77 25.60
C ILE A 642 -30.01 -16.38 25.19
N GLY A 643 -29.69 -15.85 24.00
CA GLY A 643 -30.31 -14.66 23.40
C GLY A 643 -29.35 -13.75 22.61
N GLN A 644 -29.86 -12.63 22.11
CA GLN A 644 -29.10 -11.71 21.25
C GLN A 644 -28.16 -10.77 22.04
N GLN A 645 -26.97 -10.52 21.47
CA GLN A 645 -25.99 -9.54 21.94
C GLN A 645 -25.44 -8.66 20.81
N LEU A 646 -25.10 -7.41 21.11
CA LEU A 646 -24.44 -6.48 20.20
C LEU A 646 -22.93 -6.51 20.44
N VAL A 647 -22.17 -6.88 19.41
CA VAL A 647 -20.70 -6.85 19.44
C VAL A 647 -20.19 -5.55 18.83
N VAL A 648 -19.25 -4.93 19.54
CA VAL A 648 -18.71 -3.60 19.24
C VAL A 648 -17.20 -3.69 19.08
N ALA A 649 -16.66 -3.24 17.94
CA ALA A 649 -15.23 -3.06 17.74
C ALA A 649 -14.82 -1.60 17.94
N ALA A 650 -13.82 -1.36 18.79
CA ALA A 650 -13.34 -0.02 19.13
C ALA A 650 -11.82 0.12 18.92
N ASP A 651 -11.41 1.23 18.30
CA ASP A 651 -10.03 1.57 17.95
C ASP A 651 -9.61 2.86 18.69
N PRO A 652 -8.45 2.89 19.38
CA PRO A 652 -7.86 4.13 19.93
C PRO A 652 -7.36 5.11 18.84
N ALA A 653 -7.47 4.77 17.56
CA ALA A 653 -7.02 5.53 16.38
C ALA A 653 -5.50 5.77 16.35
N THR A 654 -4.74 4.89 17.00
CA THR A 654 -3.27 4.88 17.02
C THR A 654 -2.78 3.50 16.54
N THR A 655 -1.54 3.13 16.89
CA THR A 655 -1.04 1.75 16.82
C THR A 655 -1.37 0.93 18.07
N ALA A 656 -1.95 1.53 19.11
CA ALA A 656 -2.27 0.84 20.36
C ALA A 656 -3.39 -0.23 20.15
N PRO A 657 -3.49 -1.24 21.02
CA PRO A 657 -4.42 -2.34 20.80
C PRO A 657 -5.89 -1.92 20.90
N GLY A 658 -6.68 -2.40 19.95
CA GLY A 658 -8.13 -2.25 19.92
C GLY A 658 -8.83 -3.22 20.86
N TRP A 659 -10.16 -3.07 20.92
CA TRP A 659 -11.01 -3.76 21.88
C TRP A 659 -12.29 -4.28 21.23
N LEU A 660 -12.80 -5.39 21.75
CA LEU A 660 -14.16 -5.86 21.53
C LEU A 660 -14.98 -5.72 22.81
N PHE A 661 -16.27 -5.42 22.67
CA PHE A 661 -17.25 -5.40 23.76
C PHE A 661 -18.51 -6.15 23.32
N GLY A 662 -19.13 -6.89 24.24
CA GLY A 662 -20.49 -7.39 24.08
C GLY A 662 -21.43 -6.55 24.93
N LEU A 663 -22.46 -5.99 24.32
CA LEU A 663 -23.52 -5.22 24.97
C LEU A 663 -24.86 -5.94 24.84
N ASN A 664 -25.74 -5.79 25.82
CA ASN A 664 -27.15 -6.10 25.64
C ASN A 664 -27.77 -5.05 24.68
N PRO A 665 -28.38 -5.45 23.55
CA PRO A 665 -28.86 -4.50 22.53
C PRO A 665 -30.05 -3.66 23.02
N ASP A 666 -30.84 -4.18 23.95
CA ASP A 666 -32.01 -3.47 24.45
C ASP A 666 -31.69 -2.38 25.47
N THR A 667 -30.73 -2.63 26.37
CA THR A 667 -30.40 -1.77 27.52
C THR A 667 -29.05 -1.05 27.42
N GLY A 668 -28.18 -1.45 26.49
CA GLY A 668 -26.80 -0.96 26.40
C GLY A 668 -25.86 -1.48 27.51
N ALA A 669 -26.35 -2.38 28.37
CA ALA A 669 -25.56 -2.91 29.48
C ALA A 669 -24.36 -3.74 28.98
N LEU A 670 -23.19 -3.50 29.57
CA LEU A 670 -21.96 -4.23 29.25
C LEU A 670 -22.02 -5.67 29.77
N LEU A 671 -21.92 -6.64 28.86
CA LEU A 671 -21.87 -8.07 29.16
C LEU A 671 -20.43 -8.53 29.39
N TRP A 672 -19.53 -8.17 28.47
CA TRP A 672 -18.10 -8.54 28.52
C TRP A 672 -17.25 -7.55 27.70
N LYS A 673 -15.94 -7.50 27.98
CA LYS A 673 -14.94 -6.75 27.19
C LYS A 673 -13.66 -7.56 27.00
N GLN A 674 -13.02 -7.43 25.84
CA GLN A 674 -11.79 -8.13 25.48
C GLN A 674 -10.80 -7.17 24.81
N GLN A 675 -9.58 -7.06 25.35
CA GLN A 675 -8.48 -6.39 24.67
C GLN A 675 -7.82 -7.34 23.66
N LEU A 676 -7.32 -6.79 22.56
CA LEU A 676 -6.79 -7.57 21.43
C LEU A 676 -5.27 -7.38 21.31
N GLY A 677 -4.65 -8.08 20.35
CA GLY A 677 -3.20 -7.96 20.07
C GLY A 677 -2.81 -6.77 19.18
N GLY A 678 -3.75 -5.92 18.77
CA GLY A 678 -3.52 -4.80 17.85
C GLY A 678 -4.82 -4.01 17.58
N PRO A 679 -4.76 -2.88 16.86
CA PRO A 679 -5.94 -2.07 16.52
C PRO A 679 -6.93 -2.83 15.63
N VAL A 680 -8.24 -2.59 15.80
CA VAL A 680 -9.29 -3.17 14.93
C VAL A 680 -9.66 -2.18 13.86
N ARG A 681 -9.34 -2.48 12.59
CA ARG A 681 -9.64 -1.57 11.48
C ARG A 681 -11.08 -1.68 10.98
N TRP A 682 -11.69 -2.86 11.09
CA TRP A 682 -13.12 -3.08 10.86
C TRP A 682 -13.60 -4.40 11.50
N LEU A 683 -14.92 -4.51 11.66
CA LEU A 683 -15.67 -5.70 12.08
C LEU A 683 -16.90 -5.86 11.17
N HIS A 684 -17.18 -7.08 10.72
CA HIS A 684 -18.35 -7.43 9.90
C HIS A 684 -18.95 -8.77 10.37
N SER A 685 -20.21 -9.05 10.00
CA SER A 685 -20.95 -10.27 10.35
C SER A 685 -21.45 -10.96 9.08
N GLU A 686 -21.15 -12.25 8.92
CA GLU A 686 -21.69 -13.06 7.82
C GLU A 686 -22.00 -14.49 8.29
N ARG A 687 -23.19 -15.00 7.96
CA ARG A 687 -23.62 -16.41 8.19
C ARG A 687 -23.39 -16.93 9.63
N GLY A 688 -23.60 -16.08 10.63
CA GLY A 688 -23.45 -16.43 12.06
C GLY A 688 -22.01 -16.33 12.59
N TYR A 689 -21.07 -15.76 11.83
CA TYR A 689 -19.70 -15.52 12.28
C TYR A 689 -19.30 -14.06 12.12
N LEU A 690 -18.49 -13.58 13.06
CA LEU A 690 -17.85 -12.27 12.95
C LEU A 690 -16.46 -12.37 12.33
N VAL A 691 -16.11 -11.38 11.51
CA VAL A 691 -14.79 -11.23 10.87
C VAL A 691 -14.24 -9.85 11.19
N ALA A 692 -13.00 -9.77 11.64
CA ALA A 692 -12.33 -8.53 12.01
C ALA A 692 -10.91 -8.43 11.42
N GLN A 693 -10.50 -7.22 11.02
CA GLN A 693 -9.10 -6.94 10.72
C GLN A 693 -8.39 -6.43 11.98
N ILE A 694 -7.38 -7.18 12.46
CA ILE A 694 -6.62 -6.85 13.67
C ILE A 694 -5.15 -6.64 13.31
N GLY A 695 -4.61 -5.45 13.61
CA GLY A 695 -3.26 -5.05 13.22
C GLY A 695 -3.15 -4.63 11.75
N SER A 696 -1.95 -4.78 11.17
CA SER A 696 -1.62 -4.23 9.85
C SER A 696 -2.02 -5.11 8.66
N SER A 697 -2.18 -6.43 8.83
CA SER A 697 -2.30 -7.36 7.70
C SER A 697 -3.11 -8.64 7.97
N ALA A 698 -3.72 -8.78 9.14
CA ALA A 698 -4.34 -10.04 9.56
C ALA A 698 -5.87 -9.94 9.71
N LEU A 699 -6.58 -10.74 8.92
CA LEU A 699 -7.99 -11.04 9.14
C LEU A 699 -8.14 -12.16 10.19
N ARG A 700 -9.21 -12.09 10.96
CA ARG A 700 -9.50 -12.96 12.11
C ARG A 700 -10.99 -13.25 12.17
N GLN A 701 -11.35 -14.52 12.33
CA GLN A 701 -12.70 -14.92 12.72
C GLN A 701 -12.83 -14.74 14.24
N VAL A 702 -14.01 -14.32 14.70
CA VAL A 702 -14.31 -14.11 16.11
C VAL A 702 -15.54 -14.93 16.47
N GLY A 703 -15.35 -15.94 17.32
CA GLY A 703 -16.45 -16.64 17.98
C GLY A 703 -16.96 -15.81 19.16
N VAL A 704 -18.26 -15.78 19.37
CA VAL A 704 -18.90 -14.95 20.41
C VAL A 704 -19.74 -15.84 21.32
N SER A 705 -19.66 -15.59 22.62
CA SER A 705 -20.42 -16.28 23.66
C SER A 705 -20.75 -15.29 24.79
N ARG A 706 -21.64 -15.64 25.72
CA ARG A 706 -21.93 -14.78 26.88
C ARG A 706 -20.75 -14.57 27.83
N THR A 707 -19.84 -15.53 27.92
CA THR A 707 -18.62 -15.43 28.73
C THR A 707 -17.52 -14.62 28.05
N GLY A 708 -17.66 -14.30 26.76
CA GLY A 708 -16.75 -13.42 26.02
C GLY A 708 -16.67 -13.75 24.53
N ALA A 709 -16.08 -12.82 23.75
CA ALA A 709 -15.57 -13.14 22.43
C ALA A 709 -14.26 -13.93 22.52
N THR A 710 -14.23 -15.11 21.88
CA THR A 710 -13.04 -15.93 21.71
C THR A 710 -12.45 -15.71 20.32
N LEU A 711 -11.22 -15.20 20.26
CA LEU A 711 -10.48 -15.05 19.00
C LEU A 711 -10.04 -16.42 18.48
N THR A 712 -10.75 -16.95 17.48
CA THR A 712 -10.45 -18.25 16.86
C THR A 712 -9.58 -18.07 15.63
N ALA A 713 -8.40 -18.70 15.63
CA ALA A 713 -7.45 -18.62 14.52
C ALA A 713 -7.85 -19.52 13.34
N ILE A 714 -8.84 -19.09 12.56
CA ILE A 714 -9.33 -19.77 11.35
C ILE A 714 -8.86 -19.04 10.09
N ARG A 715 -8.34 -19.81 9.12
CA ARG A 715 -7.92 -19.42 7.75
C ARG A 715 -9.15 -19.36 6.83
N ASP A 716 -9.21 -18.65 5.71
CA ASP A 716 -8.30 -17.70 5.04
C ASP A 716 -9.18 -16.72 4.23
N TYR A 717 -8.75 -15.47 4.04
CA TYR A 717 -9.39 -14.49 3.14
C TYR A 717 -8.42 -13.96 2.07
N GLY A 718 -7.25 -14.59 1.93
CA GLY A 718 -6.21 -14.23 0.94
C GLY A 718 -4.83 -13.92 1.55
N THR A 719 -4.63 -14.14 2.85
CA THR A 719 -3.41 -13.76 3.59
C THR A 719 -2.92 -14.92 4.46
N SER A 720 -1.83 -15.56 4.03
CA SER A 720 -1.29 -16.81 4.59
C SER A 720 -1.04 -16.79 6.11
N VAL A 721 -1.55 -17.79 6.83
CA VAL A 721 -1.14 -18.12 8.22
C VAL A 721 -1.14 -19.64 8.44
N SER A 722 -0.07 -20.22 9.01
CA SER A 722 -0.07 -21.63 9.43
C SER A 722 -1.13 -21.93 10.51
N PRO A 723 -1.73 -23.13 10.55
CA PRO A 723 -2.68 -23.47 11.60
C PRO A 723 -1.90 -23.82 12.88
N GLN A 724 -2.13 -23.04 13.95
CA GLN A 724 -1.80 -23.43 15.32
C GLN A 724 -3.10 -23.62 16.08
N PHE A 725 -3.38 -24.86 16.47
CA PHE A 725 -4.51 -25.17 17.35
C PHE A 725 -4.09 -24.93 18.79
N PHE A 726 -4.86 -24.11 19.51
CA PHE A 726 -4.87 -24.16 20.96
C PHE A 726 -5.95 -25.16 21.38
N SER A 727 -5.56 -26.15 22.18
CA SER A 727 -6.50 -27.09 22.79
C SER A 727 -6.92 -26.54 24.15
N LEU A 728 -8.23 -26.54 24.40
CA LEU A 728 -8.79 -26.65 25.75
C LEU A 728 -9.42 -28.04 25.86
N ALA A 729 -9.37 -28.62 27.06
CA ALA A 729 -9.90 -29.94 27.33
C ALA A 729 -11.43 -29.92 27.44
N ASP A 730 -12.01 -31.13 27.33
CA ASP A 730 -13.36 -31.51 27.74
C ASP A 730 -14.55 -30.77 27.09
N LEU A 731 -15.13 -31.40 26.06
CA LEU A 731 -16.50 -31.93 26.09
C LEU A 731 -16.67 -32.98 24.96
N PRO A 732 -17.65 -33.92 25.05
CA PRO A 732 -17.69 -35.12 24.22
C PRO A 732 -18.37 -34.92 22.86
N GLY A 733 -18.06 -35.81 21.91
CA GLY A 733 -18.56 -35.71 20.54
C GLY A 733 -19.90 -36.39 20.28
N SER A 734 -20.78 -35.69 19.56
CA SER A 734 -21.87 -36.28 18.78
C SER A 734 -21.91 -35.67 17.37
N GLN A 735 -21.60 -36.47 16.36
CA GLN A 735 -21.72 -36.19 14.92
C GLN A 735 -21.61 -34.71 14.49
N GLN A 736 -20.38 -34.19 14.37
CA GLN A 736 -20.15 -33.06 13.47
C GLN A 736 -20.42 -33.52 12.02
N ARG A 737 -21.58 -33.15 11.49
CA ARG A 737 -21.76 -33.04 10.03
C ARG A 737 -20.76 -32.01 9.54
N VAL A 738 -19.75 -32.45 8.79
CA VAL A 738 -18.75 -31.57 8.18
C VAL A 738 -19.39 -30.87 6.98
N SER A 739 -20.18 -29.83 7.26
CA SER A 739 -20.66 -28.89 6.26
C SER A 739 -19.51 -28.03 5.78
N TYR A 740 -18.94 -28.35 4.61
CA TYR A 740 -17.98 -27.46 3.96
C TYR A 740 -18.68 -26.18 3.50
N VAL A 741 -18.34 -25.06 4.12
CA VAL A 741 -18.56 -23.74 3.48
C VAL A 741 -17.37 -23.47 2.57
N SER A 742 -17.54 -23.73 1.27
CA SER A 742 -16.60 -23.24 0.26
C SER A 742 -16.93 -21.78 -0.08
N SER A 743 -16.03 -20.85 0.25
CA SER A 743 -16.09 -19.46 -0.20
C SER A 743 -15.69 -19.35 -1.68
N GLY A 744 -16.52 -19.90 -2.56
CA GLY A 744 -16.43 -19.72 -4.01
C GLY A 744 -17.53 -18.79 -4.49
N ALA A 745 -17.27 -17.48 -4.43
CA ALA A 745 -18.10 -16.41 -5.01
C ALA A 745 -19.56 -16.26 -4.51
N ASN A 746 -20.16 -17.22 -3.80
CA ASN A 746 -21.56 -17.18 -3.35
C ASN A 746 -21.77 -17.84 -1.97
N GLY A 747 -22.88 -17.48 -1.32
CA GLY A 747 -23.48 -18.28 -0.24
C GLY A 747 -24.30 -19.44 -0.82
N VAL A 748 -24.28 -20.61 -0.17
CA VAL A 748 -24.69 -21.87 -0.83
C VAL A 748 -25.99 -22.47 -0.27
N VAL A 749 -26.98 -22.55 -1.16
CA VAL A 749 -27.87 -23.71 -1.34
C VAL A 749 -27.92 -23.91 -2.87
N GLY A 750 -27.85 -25.11 -3.45
CA GLY A 750 -28.05 -26.44 -2.86
C GLY A 750 -26.82 -27.27 -2.52
N VAL A 751 -27.12 -28.47 -2.01
CA VAL A 751 -26.15 -29.47 -1.54
C VAL A 751 -25.55 -30.20 -2.73
N ALA A 752 -24.22 -30.14 -2.88
CA ALA A 752 -23.46 -30.92 -3.85
C ALA A 752 -22.35 -31.70 -3.14
N GLU A 753 -22.47 -33.03 -3.11
CA GLU A 753 -21.55 -33.93 -2.41
C GLU A 753 -20.40 -34.36 -3.35
N GLN A 754 -19.27 -33.64 -3.38
CA GLN A 754 -18.11 -34.12 -4.13
C GLN A 754 -16.72 -33.59 -3.71
N GLN A 755 -15.91 -34.51 -3.17
CA GLN A 755 -14.44 -34.63 -3.16
C GLN A 755 -13.57 -33.48 -2.59
N THR A 756 -12.46 -33.89 -1.96
CA THR A 756 -11.63 -33.05 -1.07
C THR A 756 -10.76 -32.02 -1.80
N PRO A 757 -10.72 -30.74 -1.35
CA PRO A 757 -9.91 -29.69 -1.94
C PRO A 757 -8.39 -29.88 -1.71
N ARG A 758 -7.57 -29.16 -2.48
CA ARG A 758 -6.10 -29.19 -2.36
C ARG A 758 -5.61 -28.29 -1.23
N VAL A 759 -4.64 -28.78 -0.46
CA VAL A 759 -4.03 -28.09 0.69
C VAL A 759 -2.64 -27.59 0.30
N PRO A 760 -2.47 -26.28 -0.03
CA PRO A 760 -1.16 -25.67 -0.14
C PRO A 760 -0.52 -25.48 1.25
N SER A 761 0.81 -25.49 1.26
CA SER A 761 1.65 -25.31 2.44
C SER A 761 2.97 -24.64 2.02
N ARG A 762 3.71 -24.06 2.96
CA ARG A 762 4.99 -23.40 2.67
C ARG A 762 6.09 -23.79 3.65
N LEU A 763 7.30 -23.98 3.13
CA LEU A 763 8.55 -24.07 3.89
C LEU A 763 9.44 -22.89 3.49
N ALA A 764 9.72 -22.01 4.45
CA ALA A 764 10.48 -20.78 4.23
C ALA A 764 11.11 -20.30 5.54
N GLY A 765 12.19 -19.54 5.42
CA GLY A 765 12.68 -18.66 6.47
C GLY A 765 12.82 -17.21 5.99
N ALA A 766 13.44 -16.36 6.80
CA ALA A 766 13.72 -14.96 6.43
C ALA A 766 14.69 -14.83 5.25
N ASP A 767 15.54 -15.84 5.02
CA ASP A 767 16.46 -15.94 3.89
C ASP A 767 16.63 -17.41 3.44
N ARG A 768 17.46 -17.63 2.42
CA ARG A 768 17.78 -18.96 1.86
C ARG A 768 18.40 -19.93 2.89
N TYR A 769 19.17 -19.42 3.86
CA TYR A 769 19.82 -20.24 4.89
C TYR A 769 18.77 -20.73 5.90
N ALA A 770 17.85 -19.84 6.30
CA ALA A 770 16.71 -20.16 7.14
C ALA A 770 15.67 -21.06 6.43
N THR A 771 15.46 -20.91 5.11
CA THR A 771 14.63 -21.85 4.32
C THR A 771 15.25 -23.25 4.31
N ALA A 772 16.56 -23.39 4.13
CA ALA A 772 17.24 -24.69 4.20
C ALA A 772 17.11 -25.34 5.60
N VAL A 773 17.16 -24.55 6.67
CA VAL A 773 16.86 -25.01 8.04
C VAL A 773 15.41 -25.46 8.18
N ALA A 774 14.42 -24.71 7.67
CA ALA A 774 13.01 -25.10 7.72
C ALA A 774 12.74 -26.41 6.93
N VAL A 775 13.37 -26.59 5.77
CA VAL A 775 13.31 -27.84 4.99
C VAL A 775 13.96 -29.00 5.75
N SER A 776 15.09 -28.77 6.43
CA SER A 776 15.74 -29.77 7.29
C SER A 776 14.83 -30.21 8.42
N GLN A 777 14.23 -29.27 9.15
CA GLN A 777 13.31 -29.53 10.27
C GLN A 777 12.05 -30.30 9.84
N GLN A 778 11.52 -30.04 8.65
CA GLN A 778 10.40 -30.79 8.07
C GLN A 778 10.79 -32.22 7.64
N SER A 779 12.07 -32.47 7.34
CA SER A 779 12.55 -33.71 6.69
C SER A 779 13.29 -34.69 7.60
N PHE A 780 13.88 -34.19 8.69
CA PHE A 780 14.79 -34.94 9.57
C PHE A 780 14.57 -34.56 11.04
N SER A 781 14.04 -35.48 11.84
CA SER A 781 14.06 -35.34 13.30
C SER A 781 15.49 -35.36 13.83
N ARG A 782 16.33 -36.24 13.26
CA ARG A 782 17.77 -36.38 13.48
C ARG A 782 18.49 -36.68 12.15
N ALA A 783 19.76 -36.35 12.04
CA ALA A 783 20.63 -36.78 10.94
C ALA A 783 22.09 -36.85 11.41
N GLY A 784 22.76 -37.99 11.27
CA GLY A 784 24.15 -38.16 11.72
C GLY A 784 25.18 -37.40 10.86
N THR A 785 24.80 -37.05 9.64
CA THR A 785 25.60 -36.23 8.71
C THR A 785 24.73 -35.07 8.21
N VAL A 786 25.33 -33.89 8.00
CA VAL A 786 24.76 -32.80 7.19
C VAL A 786 25.59 -32.61 5.93
N VAL A 787 24.96 -32.25 4.82
CA VAL A 787 25.65 -31.84 3.60
C VAL A 787 25.71 -30.32 3.56
N LEU A 788 26.90 -29.74 3.35
CA LEU A 788 27.10 -28.30 3.27
C LEU A 788 27.28 -27.85 1.81
N ALA A 789 26.49 -26.87 1.40
CA ALA A 789 26.56 -26.23 0.09
C ALA A 789 26.69 -24.70 0.23
N ARG A 790 27.45 -24.04 -0.65
CA ARG A 790 27.51 -22.58 -0.69
C ARG A 790 26.17 -22.02 -1.17
N GLY A 791 25.64 -21.00 -0.47
CA GLY A 791 24.28 -20.50 -0.69
C GLY A 791 24.14 -19.42 -1.76
N ASP A 792 25.21 -18.71 -2.08
CA ASP A 792 25.30 -17.68 -3.13
C ASP A 792 25.50 -18.29 -4.54
N ASP A 793 26.65 -18.94 -4.79
CA ASP A 793 26.92 -19.74 -6.00
C ASP A 793 27.06 -21.22 -5.65
N PHE A 794 25.95 -21.93 -5.84
CA PHE A 794 25.68 -23.32 -5.47
C PHE A 794 25.95 -24.31 -6.61
N ALA A 795 26.59 -23.90 -7.71
CA ALA A 795 26.71 -24.72 -8.92
C ALA A 795 27.40 -26.08 -8.70
N ASP A 796 28.37 -26.15 -7.80
CA ASP A 796 29.03 -27.39 -7.37
C ASP A 796 28.06 -28.39 -6.69
N ALA A 797 27.02 -27.88 -6.02
CA ALA A 797 26.11 -28.66 -5.18
C ALA A 797 24.85 -29.19 -5.90
N LEU A 798 24.60 -28.79 -7.14
CA LEU A 798 23.39 -29.18 -7.90
C LEU A 798 23.20 -30.70 -8.05
N SER A 799 24.31 -31.44 -8.08
CA SER A 799 24.34 -32.90 -8.16
C SER A 799 24.22 -33.59 -6.79
N ALA A 800 24.29 -32.86 -5.68
CA ALA A 800 24.47 -33.43 -4.34
C ALA A 800 23.21 -34.07 -3.75
N GLY A 801 22.00 -33.71 -4.22
CA GLY A 801 20.75 -34.19 -3.64
C GLY A 801 20.61 -35.72 -3.53
N PRO A 802 20.90 -36.51 -4.57
CA PRO A 802 20.96 -37.97 -4.49
C PRO A 802 21.97 -38.54 -3.47
N LEU A 803 23.13 -37.88 -3.33
CA LEU A 803 24.14 -38.26 -2.33
C LEU A 803 23.68 -37.92 -0.90
N ALA A 804 23.12 -36.73 -0.69
CA ALA A 804 22.53 -36.32 0.59
C ALA A 804 21.42 -37.29 1.03
N ALA A 805 20.53 -37.68 0.11
CA ALA A 805 19.50 -38.68 0.38
C ALA A 805 20.09 -40.07 0.72
N ALA A 806 21.16 -40.51 0.04
CA ALA A 806 21.85 -41.78 0.32
C ALA A 806 22.71 -41.76 1.62
N LEU A 807 22.93 -40.57 2.20
CA LEU A 807 23.57 -40.35 3.50
C LEU A 807 22.54 -40.13 4.63
N ASP A 808 21.24 -40.13 4.33
CA ASP A 808 20.16 -39.73 5.25
C ASP A 808 20.38 -38.33 5.85
N ALA A 809 20.83 -37.39 5.01
CA ALA A 809 21.31 -36.06 5.40
C ALA A 809 20.53 -34.92 4.72
N PRO A 810 20.25 -33.81 5.44
CA PRO A 810 19.79 -32.56 4.82
C PRO A 810 20.94 -31.83 4.11
N ILE A 811 20.59 -30.99 3.12
CA ILE A 811 21.48 -29.97 2.58
C ILE A 811 21.24 -28.68 3.38
N LEU A 812 22.29 -28.16 4.02
CA LEU A 812 22.30 -26.87 4.71
C LEU A 812 23.23 -25.90 3.99
N LEU A 813 22.88 -24.61 4.01
CA LEU A 813 23.59 -23.59 3.24
C LEU A 813 24.62 -22.83 4.07
N VAL A 814 25.72 -22.47 3.41
CA VAL A 814 26.89 -21.73 3.93
C VAL A 814 27.02 -20.41 3.16
N GLN A 815 27.30 -19.31 3.86
CA GLN A 815 27.52 -17.98 3.28
C GLN A 815 28.87 -17.87 2.54
N PRO A 816 29.07 -16.82 1.71
CA PRO A 816 30.37 -16.49 1.12
C PRO A 816 31.52 -16.54 2.13
N GLY A 817 32.67 -17.06 1.69
CA GLY A 817 33.85 -17.25 2.54
C GLY A 817 33.75 -18.38 3.56
N GLY A 818 32.69 -19.21 3.51
CA GLY A 818 32.54 -20.37 4.39
C GLY A 818 31.94 -20.04 5.76
N ARG A 819 31.08 -19.03 5.89
CA ARG A 819 30.43 -18.71 7.17
C ARG A 819 29.11 -19.45 7.38
N LEU A 820 28.89 -20.01 8.56
CA LEU A 820 27.61 -20.62 8.95
C LEU A 820 26.73 -19.57 9.64
N SER A 821 25.43 -19.53 9.31
CA SER A 821 24.50 -18.68 10.06
C SER A 821 24.26 -19.26 11.47
N PRO A 822 23.91 -18.45 12.49
CA PRO A 822 23.55 -18.98 13.81
C PRO A 822 22.42 -20.02 13.76
N GLY A 823 21.45 -19.84 12.85
CA GLY A 823 20.40 -20.83 12.59
C GLY A 823 20.93 -22.13 11.98
N THR A 824 21.88 -22.04 11.05
CA THR A 824 22.57 -23.22 10.49
C THR A 824 23.31 -24.00 11.59
N VAL A 825 24.06 -23.31 12.45
CA VAL A 825 24.80 -23.94 13.56
C VAL A 825 23.83 -24.56 14.59
N ALA A 826 22.72 -23.90 14.89
CA ALA A 826 21.67 -24.43 15.77
C ALA A 826 21.00 -25.69 15.19
N GLU A 827 20.71 -25.72 13.88
CA GLU A 827 20.12 -26.87 13.21
C GLU A 827 21.07 -28.08 13.18
N ILE A 828 22.37 -27.88 12.96
CA ILE A 828 23.38 -28.95 13.05
C ILE A 828 23.38 -29.58 14.45
N ARG A 829 23.24 -28.78 15.52
CA ARG A 829 23.08 -29.27 16.90
C ARG A 829 21.77 -30.04 17.07
N ARG A 830 20.65 -29.48 16.61
CA ARG A 830 19.30 -30.05 16.74
C ARG A 830 19.18 -31.41 16.05
N LEU A 831 19.88 -31.61 14.93
CA LEU A 831 19.93 -32.88 14.21
C LEU A 831 20.74 -33.98 14.92
N GLY A 832 21.56 -33.63 15.91
CA GLY A 832 22.52 -34.56 16.53
C GLY A 832 23.60 -35.03 15.56
N ALA A 833 23.96 -34.20 14.57
CA ALA A 833 24.96 -34.57 13.58
C ALA A 833 26.34 -34.70 14.21
N THR A 834 27.15 -35.64 13.73
CA THR A 834 28.57 -35.81 14.10
C THR A 834 29.50 -35.52 12.94
N ARG A 835 28.95 -35.26 11.75
CA ARG A 835 29.69 -35.04 10.51
C ARG A 835 29.08 -33.96 9.63
N ALA A 836 29.93 -33.15 9.01
CA ALA A 836 29.54 -32.21 7.95
C ALA A 836 30.33 -32.53 6.66
N LEU A 837 29.63 -32.84 5.58
CA LEU A 837 30.21 -33.13 4.26
C LEU A 837 30.09 -31.89 3.35
N PRO A 838 31.17 -31.13 3.09
CA PRO A 838 31.12 -30.03 2.15
C PRO A 838 31.13 -30.54 0.70
N ILE A 839 30.39 -29.86 -0.18
CA ILE A 839 30.39 -30.12 -1.63
C ILE A 839 31.09 -28.95 -2.34
N GLY A 840 31.92 -29.27 -3.33
CA GLY A 840 32.75 -28.31 -4.04
C GLY A 840 34.13 -28.12 -3.42
N GLY A 841 34.99 -27.37 -4.10
CA GLY A 841 36.38 -27.15 -3.70
C GLY A 841 36.54 -26.30 -2.44
N THR A 842 37.75 -26.25 -1.88
CA THR A 842 38.11 -25.36 -0.75
C THR A 842 37.89 -23.88 -1.07
N GLY A 843 37.95 -23.48 -2.35
CA GLY A 843 37.56 -22.12 -2.79
C GLY A 843 36.06 -21.82 -2.71
N ALA A 844 35.19 -22.84 -2.72
CA ALA A 844 33.74 -22.69 -2.57
C ALA A 844 33.30 -22.81 -1.10
N ILE A 845 33.87 -23.76 -0.36
CA ILE A 845 33.68 -23.91 1.10
C ILE A 845 35.06 -24.16 1.73
N PRO A 846 35.74 -23.14 2.28
CA PRO A 846 37.04 -23.29 2.93
C PRO A 846 36.99 -24.22 4.14
N ASP A 847 38.07 -24.98 4.37
CA ASP A 847 38.16 -25.91 5.51
C ASP A 847 38.13 -25.19 6.87
N SER A 848 38.34 -23.87 6.90
CA SER A 848 38.12 -23.02 8.08
C SER A 848 36.68 -23.03 8.58
N VAL A 849 35.69 -23.47 7.79
CA VAL A 849 34.31 -23.71 8.25
C VAL A 849 34.26 -24.65 9.46
N ARG A 850 35.25 -25.53 9.62
CA ARG A 850 35.39 -26.43 10.78
C ARG A 850 35.42 -25.71 12.14
N THR A 851 35.84 -24.44 12.19
CA THR A 851 35.90 -23.66 13.45
C THR A 851 34.53 -23.13 13.89
N GLN A 852 33.53 -23.18 13.00
CA GLN A 852 32.16 -22.73 13.24
C GLN A 852 31.18 -23.90 13.46
N LEU A 853 31.64 -25.13 13.26
CA LEU A 853 30.85 -26.33 13.53
C LEU A 853 30.66 -26.51 15.06
N PRO A 854 29.55 -27.11 15.51
CA PRO A 854 29.40 -27.48 16.91
C PRO A 854 30.48 -28.46 17.39
N ALA A 855 30.79 -28.43 18.70
CA ALA A 855 31.72 -29.38 19.30
C ALA A 855 31.26 -30.84 19.06
N GLY A 856 32.21 -31.70 18.67
CA GLY A 856 31.94 -33.09 18.27
C GLY A 856 31.55 -33.29 16.80
N VAL A 857 31.37 -32.23 16.02
CA VAL A 857 31.05 -32.33 14.58
C VAL A 857 32.32 -32.21 13.73
N SER A 858 32.68 -33.30 13.05
CA SER A 858 33.86 -33.32 12.17
C SER A 858 33.50 -32.91 10.74
N LEU A 859 34.32 -32.06 10.13
CA LEU A 859 34.28 -31.83 8.68
C LEU A 859 34.83 -33.09 7.97
N ASP A 860 34.10 -33.67 7.02
CA ASP A 860 34.52 -34.89 6.32
C ASP A 860 35.65 -34.57 5.32
N PRO A 861 36.85 -35.17 5.45
CA PRO A 861 37.93 -34.98 4.48
C PRO A 861 37.62 -35.56 3.10
N ASN A 862 36.66 -36.48 2.98
CA ASN A 862 36.26 -37.15 1.74
C ASN A 862 35.27 -36.29 0.92
N ARG A 863 35.53 -34.98 0.81
CA ARG A 863 34.66 -34.01 0.14
C ARG A 863 34.62 -34.20 -1.39
N PRO A 864 33.42 -34.33 -2.01
CA PRO A 864 33.29 -34.25 -3.46
C PRO A 864 33.71 -32.88 -4.00
N GLN A 865 34.79 -32.87 -4.78
CA GLN A 865 35.34 -31.66 -5.40
C GLN A 865 36.05 -32.00 -6.71
N GLY A 866 36.20 -30.99 -7.56
CA GLY A 866 37.08 -30.98 -8.73
C GLY A 866 37.49 -29.55 -9.07
N ALA A 867 38.17 -29.34 -10.21
CA ALA A 867 38.55 -27.99 -10.65
C ALA A 867 37.36 -27.14 -11.15
N ASN A 868 36.18 -27.75 -11.29
CA ASN A 868 34.96 -27.12 -11.78
C ASN A 868 33.72 -27.97 -11.44
N ARG A 869 32.53 -27.37 -11.59
CA ARG A 869 31.21 -27.99 -11.35
C ARG A 869 30.97 -29.32 -12.06
N TYR A 870 31.55 -29.52 -13.25
CA TYR A 870 31.41 -30.78 -13.99
C TYR A 870 32.19 -31.91 -13.30
N GLU A 871 33.45 -31.66 -12.94
CA GLU A 871 34.28 -32.58 -12.16
C GLU A 871 33.72 -32.83 -10.76
N THR A 872 33.25 -31.79 -10.07
CA THR A 872 32.55 -31.93 -8.78
C THR A 872 31.35 -32.87 -8.90
N SER A 873 30.53 -32.73 -9.95
CA SER A 873 29.39 -33.64 -10.18
C SER A 873 29.79 -35.09 -10.46
N VAL A 874 30.93 -35.31 -11.13
CA VAL A 874 31.52 -36.64 -11.31
C VAL A 874 32.05 -37.21 -9.99
N ALA A 875 32.62 -36.38 -9.11
CA ALA A 875 33.06 -36.80 -7.78
C ALA A 875 31.86 -37.21 -6.89
N VAL A 876 30.79 -36.40 -6.89
CA VAL A 876 29.51 -36.72 -6.22
C VAL A 876 28.93 -38.03 -6.74
N ALA A 877 28.88 -38.21 -8.07
CA ALA A 877 28.38 -39.42 -8.70
C ALA A 877 29.19 -40.67 -8.29
N LYS A 878 30.53 -40.58 -8.24
CA LYS A 878 31.39 -41.68 -7.77
C LYS A 878 31.18 -42.02 -6.29
N GLN A 879 31.00 -41.02 -5.42
CA GLN A 879 30.73 -41.28 -4.00
C GLN A 879 29.35 -41.91 -3.79
N LEU A 880 28.35 -41.54 -4.60
CA LEU A 880 27.04 -42.20 -4.64
C LEU A 880 27.13 -43.64 -5.15
N GLU A 881 27.89 -43.90 -6.23
CA GLU A 881 28.16 -45.26 -6.74
C GLU A 881 28.78 -46.13 -5.64
N ALA A 882 29.82 -45.64 -4.94
CA ALA A 882 30.43 -46.34 -3.81
C ALA A 882 29.43 -46.59 -2.67
N ARG A 883 28.66 -45.56 -2.27
CA ARG A 883 27.65 -45.62 -1.19
C ARG A 883 26.54 -46.63 -1.46
N LEU A 884 26.20 -46.87 -2.73
CA LEU A 884 25.18 -47.80 -3.21
C LEU A 884 25.75 -49.16 -3.68
N GLY A 885 26.98 -49.50 -3.29
CA GLY A 885 27.56 -50.85 -3.49
C GLY A 885 28.52 -50.97 -4.68
N GLY A 886 29.15 -49.88 -5.11
CA GLY A 886 30.26 -49.85 -6.08
C GLY A 886 29.87 -50.10 -7.54
N LYS A 887 28.58 -50.26 -7.85
CA LYS A 887 28.09 -50.50 -9.22
C LYS A 887 27.94 -49.18 -9.97
N LYS A 888 28.21 -49.20 -11.28
CA LYS A 888 27.91 -48.06 -12.16
C LYS A 888 26.41 -47.77 -12.15
N LEU A 889 26.04 -46.50 -11.98
CA LEU A 889 24.64 -46.09 -12.00
C LEU A 889 24.22 -45.59 -13.40
N GLU A 890 22.91 -45.63 -13.67
CA GLU A 890 22.32 -44.79 -14.72
C GLU A 890 22.36 -43.31 -14.28
N VAL A 891 22.46 -42.40 -15.24
CA VAL A 891 22.78 -40.98 -15.00
C VAL A 891 21.74 -40.07 -15.64
N PHE A 892 21.40 -38.99 -14.95
CA PHE A 892 20.77 -37.81 -15.55
C PHE A 892 21.84 -36.80 -15.93
N ALA A 893 21.91 -36.45 -17.21
CA ALA A 893 22.72 -35.35 -17.70
C ALA A 893 21.86 -34.07 -17.76
N ALA A 894 22.28 -33.02 -17.07
CA ALA A 894 21.66 -31.69 -17.08
C ALA A 894 22.76 -30.62 -17.24
N THR A 895 22.41 -29.41 -17.67
CA THR A 895 23.41 -28.34 -17.88
C THR A 895 23.91 -27.78 -16.54
N GLY A 896 25.19 -27.41 -16.52
CA GLY A 896 25.86 -26.69 -15.45
C GLY A 896 25.90 -25.17 -15.66
N LEU A 897 25.10 -24.62 -16.58
CA LEU A 897 25.02 -23.17 -16.87
C LEU A 897 23.71 -22.52 -16.42
N ASP A 898 22.56 -23.21 -16.55
CA ASP A 898 21.27 -22.82 -15.96
C ASP A 898 20.67 -24.02 -15.22
N PHE A 899 20.14 -23.81 -14.02
CA PHE A 899 20.10 -24.85 -13.00
C PHE A 899 18.71 -25.50 -12.80
N ALA A 900 17.69 -24.97 -13.47
CA ALA A 900 16.30 -25.41 -13.31
C ALA A 900 16.10 -26.91 -13.60
N ASP A 901 16.65 -27.40 -14.72
CA ASP A 901 16.49 -28.79 -15.15
C ASP A 901 17.21 -29.77 -14.21
N ALA A 902 18.40 -29.40 -13.71
CA ALA A 902 19.15 -30.18 -12.73
C ALA A 902 18.41 -30.28 -11.39
N ILE A 903 17.78 -29.20 -10.93
CA ILE A 903 17.04 -29.15 -9.66
C ILE A 903 15.73 -29.93 -9.75
N ALA A 904 14.96 -29.78 -10.83
CA ALA A 904 13.76 -30.58 -11.07
C ALA A 904 14.07 -32.08 -11.18
N ALA A 905 15.30 -32.44 -11.59
CA ALA A 905 15.77 -33.82 -11.65
C ALA A 905 16.13 -34.45 -10.28
N VAL A 906 16.45 -33.64 -9.24
CA VAL A 906 16.91 -34.17 -7.94
C VAL A 906 15.95 -35.20 -7.33
N PRO A 907 14.62 -34.97 -7.25
CA PRO A 907 13.70 -35.96 -6.72
C PRO A 907 13.67 -37.23 -7.54
N ALA A 908 13.66 -37.12 -8.88
CA ALA A 908 13.63 -38.26 -9.79
C ALA A 908 14.92 -39.09 -9.66
N ALA A 909 16.06 -38.44 -9.46
CA ALA A 909 17.34 -39.11 -9.27
C ALA A 909 17.36 -39.92 -7.95
N ILE A 910 16.83 -39.34 -6.87
CA ILE A 910 16.62 -40.04 -5.59
C ILE A 910 15.68 -41.24 -5.80
N ALA A 911 14.49 -41.01 -6.37
CA ALA A 911 13.46 -42.03 -6.55
C ALA A 911 13.86 -43.19 -7.48
N LYS A 912 14.79 -42.97 -8.43
CA LYS A 912 15.32 -44.02 -9.33
C LYS A 912 16.74 -44.48 -8.96
N LYS A 913 17.31 -44.01 -7.84
CA LYS A 913 18.68 -44.30 -7.38
C LYS A 913 19.77 -44.00 -8.45
N ARG A 914 19.63 -42.87 -9.13
CA ARG A 914 20.52 -42.40 -10.22
C ARG A 914 21.41 -41.25 -9.76
N ALA A 915 22.54 -41.08 -10.44
CA ALA A 915 23.38 -39.89 -10.29
C ALA A 915 22.88 -38.75 -11.17
N ILE A 916 23.17 -37.50 -10.76
CA ILE A 916 23.09 -36.32 -11.63
C ILE A 916 24.52 -35.93 -11.97
N VAL A 917 24.81 -35.73 -13.26
CA VAL A 917 26.10 -35.22 -13.75
C VAL A 917 25.82 -33.97 -14.58
N LEU A 918 26.54 -32.90 -14.27
CA LEU A 918 26.45 -31.67 -15.03
C LEU A 918 27.22 -31.83 -16.35
N TYR A 919 26.63 -31.44 -17.47
CA TYR A 919 27.24 -31.60 -18.78
C TYR A 919 26.79 -30.54 -19.80
N ASP A 920 27.79 -29.91 -20.41
CA ASP A 920 27.69 -28.92 -21.49
C ASP A 920 28.82 -29.16 -22.50
N ASP A 921 28.71 -28.59 -23.70
CA ASP A 921 29.70 -28.72 -24.77
C ASP A 921 30.89 -27.76 -24.56
N ALA A 922 31.60 -27.96 -23.45
CA ALA A 922 32.69 -27.10 -22.99
C ALA A 922 33.96 -27.93 -22.66
N PRO A 923 35.18 -27.41 -22.89
CA PRO A 923 36.42 -28.14 -22.59
C PRO A 923 36.56 -28.61 -21.14
N ALA A 924 35.99 -27.87 -20.18
CA ALA A 924 35.96 -28.22 -18.76
C ALA A 924 35.09 -29.46 -18.45
N ALA A 925 34.11 -29.78 -19.30
CA ALA A 925 33.22 -30.94 -19.13
C ALA A 925 33.82 -32.26 -19.68
N ARG A 926 35.09 -32.27 -20.13
CA ARG A 926 35.77 -33.45 -20.68
C ARG A 926 35.77 -34.65 -19.73
N SER A 927 35.90 -34.41 -18.43
CA SER A 927 35.79 -35.40 -17.35
C SER A 927 34.39 -36.03 -17.28
N ALA A 928 33.34 -35.21 -17.34
CA ALA A 928 31.95 -35.63 -17.38
C ALA A 928 31.63 -36.42 -18.66
N ARG A 929 32.12 -36.01 -19.84
CA ARG A 929 32.00 -36.79 -21.09
C ARG A 929 32.56 -38.21 -20.95
N SER A 930 33.75 -38.34 -20.36
CA SER A 930 34.40 -39.63 -20.10
C SER A 930 33.65 -40.48 -19.05
N PHE A 931 33.03 -39.85 -18.06
CA PHE A 931 32.20 -40.54 -17.07
C PHE A 931 30.87 -41.06 -17.68
N LEU A 932 30.23 -40.23 -18.52
CA LEU A 932 28.96 -40.53 -19.18
C LEU A 932 29.09 -41.61 -20.26
N SER A 933 30.20 -41.65 -21.02
CA SER A 933 30.37 -42.55 -22.18
C SER A 933 30.33 -44.05 -21.87
N SER A 934 30.42 -44.43 -20.59
CA SER A 934 30.38 -45.85 -20.16
C SER A 934 29.21 -46.16 -19.21
N ARG A 935 28.13 -45.37 -19.31
CA ARG A 935 26.89 -45.43 -18.50
C ARG A 935 25.66 -45.21 -19.39
N SER A 936 24.48 -45.60 -18.91
CA SER A 936 23.22 -45.23 -19.57
C SER A 936 22.79 -43.83 -19.10
N VAL A 937 22.45 -42.95 -20.05
CA VAL A 937 22.20 -41.54 -19.80
C VAL A 937 20.82 -41.15 -20.30
N ASP A 938 19.99 -40.57 -19.43
CA ASP A 938 18.81 -39.81 -19.85
C ASP A 938 19.18 -38.31 -19.78
N ALA A 939 19.00 -37.57 -20.88
CA ALA A 939 19.37 -36.16 -20.99
C ALA A 939 18.15 -35.26 -20.68
N LEU A 940 18.32 -34.34 -19.75
CA LEU A 940 17.29 -33.46 -19.22
C LEU A 940 17.63 -32.00 -19.55
N GLY A 941 16.71 -31.30 -20.22
CA GLY A 941 16.96 -29.94 -20.71
C GLY A 941 17.58 -29.90 -22.11
N GLY A 942 17.24 -28.85 -22.86
CA GLY A 942 17.71 -28.62 -24.22
C GLY A 942 19.24 -28.54 -24.35
N PRO A 943 19.95 -27.72 -23.55
CA PRO A 943 21.40 -27.58 -23.63
C PRO A 943 22.14 -28.90 -23.37
N ALA A 944 21.75 -29.64 -22.32
CA ALA A 944 22.35 -30.92 -22.00
C ALA A 944 22.11 -31.96 -23.10
N SER A 945 20.89 -32.06 -23.63
CA SER A 945 20.61 -32.99 -24.73
C SER A 945 21.31 -32.60 -26.04
N LYS A 946 21.64 -31.32 -26.26
CA LYS A 946 22.50 -30.89 -27.37
C LYS A 946 23.94 -31.35 -27.13
N ALA A 947 24.50 -31.07 -25.95
CA ALA A 947 25.86 -31.46 -25.59
C ALA A 947 26.09 -32.98 -25.63
N VAL A 948 25.17 -33.78 -25.06
CA VAL A 948 25.25 -35.26 -25.09
C VAL A 948 25.30 -35.78 -26.54
N ARG A 949 24.48 -35.23 -27.44
CA ARG A 949 24.48 -35.63 -28.87
C ARG A 949 25.75 -35.17 -29.60
N ALA A 950 26.20 -33.93 -29.39
CA ALA A 950 27.46 -33.41 -29.95
C ALA A 950 28.68 -34.21 -29.49
N ALA A 951 28.63 -34.75 -28.26
CA ALA A 951 29.64 -35.65 -27.71
C ALA A 951 29.67 -37.05 -28.32
N GLY A 952 28.79 -37.37 -29.28
CA GLY A 952 28.65 -38.71 -29.87
C GLY A 952 27.99 -39.73 -28.93
N LEU A 953 27.31 -39.27 -27.87
CA LEU A 953 26.62 -40.13 -26.93
C LEU A 953 25.13 -40.25 -27.31
N ALA A 954 24.59 -41.47 -27.30
CA ALA A 954 23.17 -41.71 -27.54
C ALA A 954 22.41 -41.68 -26.19
N PRO A 955 21.59 -40.65 -25.91
CA PRO A 955 20.75 -40.66 -24.71
C PRO A 955 19.62 -41.69 -24.84
N LYS A 956 19.40 -42.47 -23.78
CA LYS A 956 18.33 -43.47 -23.67
C LYS A 956 16.95 -42.80 -23.63
N ARG A 957 16.86 -41.60 -23.07
CA ARG A 957 15.72 -40.67 -23.18
C ARG A 957 16.22 -39.23 -23.29
N THR A 958 15.47 -38.41 -24.01
CA THR A 958 15.61 -36.95 -24.00
C THR A 958 14.32 -36.37 -23.40
N ILE A 959 14.42 -35.54 -22.36
CA ILE A 959 13.30 -34.79 -21.79
C ILE A 959 13.60 -33.31 -21.92
N ILE A 960 12.86 -32.63 -22.79
CA ILE A 960 12.98 -31.20 -23.09
C ILE A 960 11.55 -30.65 -23.14
N GLY A 961 11.26 -29.63 -22.33
CA GLY A 961 10.06 -28.82 -22.48
C GLY A 961 10.32 -27.54 -23.25
N ALA A 962 9.25 -26.80 -23.59
CA ALA A 962 9.36 -25.50 -24.24
C ALA A 962 10.04 -24.42 -23.39
N ASP A 963 9.93 -24.53 -22.06
CA ASP A 963 10.68 -23.74 -21.08
C ASP A 963 11.04 -24.59 -19.84
N ARG A 964 11.74 -23.99 -18.88
CA ARG A 964 12.14 -24.61 -17.61
C ARG A 964 10.99 -25.20 -16.78
N PHE A 965 9.79 -24.61 -16.89
CA PHE A 965 8.60 -25.06 -16.16
C PHE A 965 7.98 -26.27 -16.84
N ASP A 966 8.02 -26.30 -18.18
CA ASP A 966 7.62 -27.45 -18.99
C ASP A 966 8.59 -28.63 -18.83
N THR A 967 9.91 -28.42 -18.80
CA THR A 967 10.87 -29.50 -18.51
C THR A 967 10.63 -30.08 -17.13
N ALA A 968 10.38 -29.25 -16.10
CA ALA A 968 10.07 -29.72 -14.75
C ALA A 968 8.77 -30.55 -14.70
N LYS A 969 7.71 -30.12 -15.39
CA LYS A 969 6.46 -30.90 -15.60
C LYS A 969 6.75 -32.26 -16.25
N LEU A 970 7.54 -32.29 -17.33
CA LEU A 970 7.84 -33.51 -18.08
C LEU A 970 8.73 -34.49 -17.29
N ILE A 971 9.69 -34.00 -16.49
CA ILE A 971 10.43 -34.80 -15.52
C ILE A 971 9.47 -35.40 -14.48
N GLY A 972 8.57 -34.59 -13.92
CA GLY A 972 7.54 -35.03 -12.98
C GLY A 972 6.70 -36.18 -13.53
N ALA A 973 6.07 -35.96 -14.69
CA ALA A 973 5.24 -36.95 -15.38
C ALA A 973 6.02 -38.24 -15.71
N SER A 974 7.28 -38.13 -16.16
CA SER A 974 8.10 -39.27 -16.61
C SER A 974 8.56 -40.21 -15.51
N TYR A 975 8.65 -39.73 -14.25
CA TYR A 975 9.26 -40.51 -13.17
C TYR A 975 8.35 -40.75 -11.96
N PHE A 976 7.30 -39.95 -11.76
CA PHE A 976 6.44 -40.00 -10.57
C PHE A 976 4.99 -40.46 -10.81
N GLY A 977 4.43 -40.25 -12.00
CA GLY A 977 3.02 -40.59 -12.26
C GLY A 977 2.06 -39.80 -11.37
N LYS A 978 1.10 -40.46 -10.73
CA LYS A 978 0.18 -39.84 -9.75
C LYS A 978 0.77 -39.93 -8.34
N THR A 979 1.08 -38.80 -7.73
CA THR A 979 1.61 -38.70 -6.35
C THR A 979 0.64 -37.93 -5.46
N PRO A 980 0.52 -38.27 -4.15
CA PRO A 980 -0.37 -37.57 -3.22
C PRO A 980 0.07 -36.12 -2.92
N HIS A 981 1.32 -35.80 -3.24
CA HIS A 981 2.01 -34.57 -2.86
C HIS A 981 2.90 -34.10 -4.02
N ALA A 982 3.00 -32.78 -4.24
CA ALA A 982 3.97 -32.15 -5.14
C ALA A 982 4.65 -30.96 -4.44
N TYR A 983 5.88 -30.64 -4.83
CA TYR A 983 6.64 -29.50 -4.33
C TYR A 983 6.79 -28.44 -5.43
N VAL A 984 6.87 -27.17 -5.05
CA VAL A 984 7.00 -26.03 -5.98
C VAL A 984 8.09 -25.08 -5.47
N ALA A 985 9.12 -24.84 -6.29
CA ALA A 985 10.23 -23.92 -5.98
C ALA A 985 10.32 -22.76 -7.00
N PRO A 986 11.10 -21.70 -6.76
CA PRO A 986 11.26 -20.60 -7.72
C PRO A 986 12.07 -21.07 -8.94
N GLY A 987 11.61 -20.75 -10.14
CA GLY A 987 12.27 -21.16 -11.40
C GLY A 987 13.45 -20.28 -11.86
N PHE A 988 13.69 -19.17 -11.18
CA PHE A 988 14.73 -18.18 -11.55
C PHE A 988 15.78 -17.95 -10.45
N ASN A 989 15.51 -18.39 -9.22
CA ASN A 989 16.44 -18.32 -8.09
C ASN A 989 16.33 -19.64 -7.31
N PHE A 990 17.47 -20.29 -7.09
CA PHE A 990 17.52 -21.74 -6.93
C PHE A 990 17.96 -22.34 -5.57
N PRO A 991 18.45 -21.60 -4.56
CA PRO A 991 18.97 -22.23 -3.34
C PRO A 991 17.86 -22.92 -2.52
N ASP A 992 16.64 -22.39 -2.56
CA ASP A 992 15.46 -23.00 -1.94
C ASP A 992 15.09 -24.32 -2.65
N GLY A 993 15.21 -24.36 -3.98
CA GLY A 993 14.99 -25.56 -4.80
C GLY A 993 16.03 -26.66 -4.57
N LEU A 994 17.30 -26.28 -4.34
CA LEU A 994 18.37 -27.21 -3.98
C LEU A 994 18.07 -27.96 -2.67
N ALA A 995 17.57 -27.25 -1.64
CA ALA A 995 17.11 -27.88 -0.40
C ALA A 995 15.83 -28.70 -0.64
N ALA A 996 14.84 -28.15 -1.37
CA ALA A 996 13.56 -28.81 -1.65
C ALA A 996 13.70 -30.17 -2.33
N GLY A 997 14.69 -30.33 -3.23
CA GLY A 997 14.88 -31.54 -4.01
C GLY A 997 15.07 -32.80 -3.16
N VAL A 998 15.75 -32.70 -2.02
CA VAL A 998 15.97 -33.84 -1.10
C VAL A 998 14.67 -34.24 -0.40
N LEU A 999 13.91 -33.26 0.09
CA LEU A 999 12.60 -33.49 0.72
C LEU A 999 11.59 -34.09 -0.27
N ALA A 1000 11.47 -33.52 -1.47
CA ALA A 1000 10.61 -34.03 -2.54
C ALA A 1000 11.00 -35.45 -2.95
N GLY A 1001 12.30 -35.74 -3.11
CA GLY A 1001 12.78 -37.10 -3.41
C GLY A 1001 12.50 -38.12 -2.32
N ARG A 1002 12.72 -37.76 -1.04
CA ARG A 1002 12.41 -38.63 0.12
C ARG A 1002 10.91 -38.92 0.28
N SER A 1003 10.07 -37.95 -0.05
CA SER A 1003 8.61 -38.08 -0.06
C SER A 1003 8.04 -38.61 -1.38
N GLY A 1004 8.88 -39.16 -2.27
CA GLY A 1004 8.44 -39.80 -3.52
C GLY A 1004 7.65 -38.88 -4.44
N SER A 1005 7.94 -37.58 -4.43
CA SER A 1005 7.12 -36.51 -5.01
C SER A 1005 7.91 -35.67 -6.03
N PRO A 1006 7.26 -35.13 -7.09
CA PRO A 1006 7.92 -34.24 -8.04
C PRO A 1006 8.23 -32.87 -7.42
N LEU A 1007 9.31 -32.25 -7.90
CA LEU A 1007 9.60 -30.82 -7.70
C LEU A 1007 9.31 -30.07 -9.00
N LEU A 1008 8.24 -29.28 -8.98
CA LEU A 1008 7.85 -28.36 -10.03
C LEU A 1008 8.43 -26.97 -9.75
N LEU A 1009 8.35 -26.08 -10.74
CA LEU A 1009 8.89 -24.72 -10.66
C LEU A 1009 7.79 -23.68 -10.88
N SER A 1010 7.94 -22.47 -10.34
CA SER A 1010 7.01 -21.36 -10.53
C SER A 1010 7.72 -20.04 -10.84
N ARG A 1011 7.01 -19.10 -11.49
CA ARG A 1011 7.38 -17.68 -11.46
C ARG A 1011 7.00 -17.12 -10.07
N PRO A 1012 7.62 -16.01 -9.59
CA PRO A 1012 7.30 -15.46 -8.26
C PRO A 1012 5.81 -15.13 -8.10
N ALA A 1013 5.21 -14.54 -9.15
CA ALA A 1013 3.88 -13.96 -9.12
C ALA A 1013 2.77 -14.83 -9.75
N ALA A 1014 3.11 -15.92 -10.45
CA ALA A 1014 2.13 -16.74 -11.16
C ALA A 1014 2.60 -18.19 -11.36
N LEU A 1015 1.68 -19.15 -11.20
CA LEU A 1015 1.91 -20.52 -11.68
C LEU A 1015 1.98 -20.52 -13.22
N PRO A 1016 3.05 -21.07 -13.82
CA PRO A 1016 3.06 -21.42 -15.24
C PRO A 1016 1.92 -22.37 -15.59
N ALA A 1017 1.30 -22.24 -16.77
CA ALA A 1017 0.27 -23.17 -17.24
C ALA A 1017 0.74 -24.64 -17.26
N GLN A 1018 2.05 -24.86 -17.39
CA GLN A 1018 2.71 -26.15 -17.28
C GLN A 1018 2.64 -26.70 -15.84
N THR A 1019 2.98 -25.90 -14.84
CA THR A 1019 2.90 -26.26 -13.42
C THR A 1019 1.44 -26.46 -12.99
N THR A 1020 0.55 -25.54 -13.40
CA THR A 1020 -0.91 -25.65 -13.21
C THR A 1020 -1.45 -26.95 -13.79
N SER A 1021 -1.19 -27.24 -15.08
CA SER A 1021 -1.64 -28.48 -15.72
C SER A 1021 -1.00 -29.73 -15.12
N SER A 1022 0.23 -29.66 -14.61
CA SER A 1022 0.88 -30.77 -13.89
C SER A 1022 0.17 -31.09 -12.57
N LEU A 1023 -0.20 -30.06 -11.80
CA LEU A 1023 -0.96 -30.22 -10.55
C LEU A 1023 -2.37 -30.74 -10.83
N GLN A 1024 -3.06 -30.21 -11.83
CA GLN A 1024 -4.42 -30.64 -12.21
C GLN A 1024 -4.46 -32.07 -12.75
N SER A 1025 -3.70 -32.37 -13.81
CA SER A 1025 -3.71 -33.69 -14.48
C SER A 1025 -3.16 -34.81 -13.59
N GLY A 1026 -2.28 -34.47 -12.63
CA GLY A 1026 -1.92 -35.32 -11.50
C GLY A 1026 -3.11 -35.55 -10.56
N ARG A 1027 -4.03 -36.45 -10.93
CA ARG A 1027 -5.19 -36.92 -10.14
C ARG A 1027 -4.76 -37.66 -8.84
N GLY A 1028 -4.09 -36.95 -7.96
CA GLY A 1028 -3.48 -37.44 -6.73
C GLY A 1028 -2.92 -36.32 -5.87
N SER A 1029 -2.36 -35.25 -6.46
CA SER A 1029 -1.62 -34.21 -5.72
C SER A 1029 -2.55 -33.24 -4.96
N GLN A 1030 -3.19 -33.78 -3.92
CA GLN A 1030 -4.04 -33.06 -2.96
C GLN A 1030 -3.20 -32.20 -2.01
N ARG A 1031 -1.94 -32.56 -1.76
CA ARG A 1031 -1.00 -31.75 -0.98
C ARG A 1031 -0.02 -31.05 -1.92
N VAL A 1032 0.24 -29.77 -1.67
CA VAL A 1032 1.29 -29.02 -2.39
C VAL A 1032 2.12 -28.24 -1.39
N THR A 1033 3.44 -28.21 -1.58
CA THR A 1033 4.36 -27.44 -0.72
C THR A 1033 5.22 -26.51 -1.54
N LEU A 1034 5.00 -25.20 -1.38
CA LEU A 1034 5.90 -24.15 -1.84
C LEU A 1034 7.17 -24.17 -0.96
N VAL A 1035 8.34 -24.06 -1.57
CA VAL A 1035 9.61 -23.94 -0.84
C VAL A 1035 10.30 -22.65 -1.28
N GLY A 1036 10.42 -21.70 -0.35
CA GLY A 1036 10.91 -20.35 -0.59
C GLY A 1036 10.03 -19.26 0.04
N GLY A 1037 10.65 -18.15 0.42
CA GLY A 1037 10.00 -17.02 1.08
C GLY A 1037 9.08 -16.20 0.17
N VAL A 1038 8.30 -15.29 0.78
CA VAL A 1038 7.32 -14.45 0.04
C VAL A 1038 7.94 -13.55 -1.02
N GLY A 1039 9.21 -13.14 -0.84
CA GLY A 1039 9.98 -12.37 -1.84
C GLY A 1039 10.55 -13.16 -3.02
N VAL A 1040 10.30 -14.47 -3.10
CA VAL A 1040 10.67 -15.32 -4.26
C VAL A 1040 9.51 -16.15 -4.81
N LEU A 1041 8.47 -16.36 -4.01
CA LEU A 1041 7.21 -17.02 -4.35
C LEU A 1041 6.08 -16.31 -3.58
N GLU A 1042 5.26 -15.52 -4.26
CA GLU A 1042 4.26 -14.66 -3.60
C GLU A 1042 3.17 -15.48 -2.87
N PRO A 1043 2.48 -14.89 -1.87
CA PRO A 1043 1.35 -15.53 -1.20
C PRO A 1043 0.22 -15.96 -2.16
N ARG A 1044 -0.04 -15.18 -3.22
CA ARG A 1044 -1.12 -15.44 -4.19
C ARG A 1044 -0.96 -16.76 -4.97
N LEU A 1045 0.25 -17.35 -4.98
CA LEU A 1045 0.44 -18.71 -5.49
C LEU A 1045 -0.30 -19.76 -4.66
N GLU A 1046 -0.45 -19.58 -3.35
CA GLU A 1046 -1.17 -20.51 -2.47
C GLU A 1046 -2.66 -20.54 -2.82
N GLN A 1047 -3.26 -19.37 -3.02
CA GLN A 1047 -4.63 -19.21 -3.51
C GLN A 1047 -4.79 -19.88 -4.88
N THR A 1048 -3.86 -19.60 -5.80
CA THR A 1048 -3.86 -20.19 -7.16
C THR A 1048 -3.83 -21.72 -7.10
N ILE A 1049 -3.00 -22.31 -6.22
CA ILE A 1049 -2.90 -23.76 -6.00
C ILE A 1049 -4.18 -24.34 -5.39
N ALA A 1050 -4.77 -23.68 -4.40
CA ALA A 1050 -6.01 -24.14 -3.75
C ALA A 1050 -7.20 -24.16 -4.71
N GLY A 1051 -7.26 -23.20 -5.64
CA GLY A 1051 -8.29 -23.12 -6.68
C GLY A 1051 -8.17 -24.16 -7.81
N LEU A 1052 -7.08 -24.95 -7.86
CA LEU A 1052 -6.88 -25.94 -8.94
C LEU A 1052 -7.80 -27.15 -8.76
N ARG A 1053 -8.84 -27.20 -9.59
CA ARG A 1053 -9.65 -28.41 -9.84
C ARG A 1053 -8.83 -29.37 -10.69
#